data_AF-A0A1F7WRR2-F1
#
_entry.id   AF-A0A1F7WRR2-F1
#
_cell.length_a   1.000
_cell.length_b   1.000
_cell.length_c   1.000
_cell.angle_alpha   90.00
_cell.angle_beta   90.00
_cell.angle_gamma   90.00
#
_symmetry.space_group_name_H-M   'P 1'
#
loop_
_entity.id
_entity.type
_entity.pdbx_description
1 polymer ?
#
loop_
_entity_poly.entity_id
_entity_poly.type
_entity_poly.pdbx_seq_one_letter_code
_entity_poly.pdbx_strand_id
1 'polypeptide(L)'
;MYQILKKVQLNENNIEMEIAAPYVTRNAQAGQFIMFRLNDKGERIPLTIYDWSKERGSISIIFQPVGKSTRELAQLKTGEALNDFVGPLGKPTTIKKYGTVVMIGGGLGIAPLYPQARAFKEAGNRVISIIGARTDALLILKDKMAAVSDEIHYATNDGSIGVKGIVTDVLKDLIAKGVKIDHVVGIGPLVMMHAIQKVTKENNLDYTASLNTIMVDGTGMCGACRASVGGKTVFPCVEGPDVSGNLVDFDELLLRNKRFEKEEKDAMDRYEHKEVKAAAAAHTADSCIHGYVHELSKKIAAGEAHAENGDGTRSGKKVPMREQEADVRNKNFDEVSLGYNEEEAVTEAKRCLNCRKPACVAGCPVGINIPEFIKLIEKKEFAAAADSLKNYNSLPAVCGRVCPQETQCEEKCIVGKKNEPVAIGRLERFVADWERENIKEHKIPQITPNGKRIAVIGSGPAGLTCAGELAKMGYGVTIFEAFHVAGGVLVYGIPEFRLPKAIVQKEIDYIQSLGVKIEFNILAGRTLKFDDFTKDGFSAIFVATGAGAPQFMNIPGENANGVYSSNEFLTRINLMRSYMFPKFDTPIFTGKKIAVVGGGNTAMDSARTAKRLPGTEKVYIIYRRSFEEMPARLEERYHAQEEGVEFVMLTNPVEVIKNERGYVSGVKCIKMELGESDASGRRKPVPMPGSEYVIECDTFVVAIGTSANPIIREASPPDIHVNKWGNIIADPETCQTSISYVFAGGDIVIGSATVIEAMGAGKRAARGIDEFVKAQK
;
A
#
# COMPACT_ATOMS: atom_id res chain seq x y z
N MET A 1 -6.17 -6.61 18.35
CA MET A 1 -7.63 -6.86 18.26
C MET A 1 -8.38 -5.71 18.92
N TYR A 2 -9.49 -5.29 18.32
CA TYR A 2 -10.24 -4.08 18.70
C TYR A 2 -11.63 -4.47 19.18
N GLN A 3 -11.85 -4.45 20.50
CA GLN A 3 -13.05 -4.99 21.13
C GLN A 3 -14.28 -4.10 20.91
N ILE A 4 -15.44 -4.71 20.64
CA ILE A 4 -16.74 -4.06 20.58
C ILE A 4 -17.25 -3.88 22.01
N LEU A 5 -17.27 -2.63 22.47
CA LEU A 5 -17.72 -2.25 23.81
C LEU A 5 -19.24 -2.14 23.90
N LYS A 6 -19.89 -1.72 22.81
CA LYS A 6 -21.34 -1.53 22.74
C LYS A 6 -21.84 -1.72 21.32
N LYS A 7 -23.05 -2.26 21.18
CA LYS A 7 -23.77 -2.36 19.90
C LYS A 7 -25.23 -2.00 20.10
N VAL A 8 -25.77 -1.14 19.25
CA VAL A 8 -27.16 -0.67 19.32
C VAL A 8 -27.80 -0.69 17.93
N GLN A 9 -28.99 -1.28 17.82
CA GLN A 9 -29.81 -1.16 16.62
C GLN A 9 -30.52 0.20 16.66
N LEU A 10 -30.24 1.09 15.70
CA LEU A 10 -30.82 2.43 15.66
C LEU A 10 -32.20 2.44 14.97
N ASN A 11 -32.34 1.64 13.92
CA ASN A 11 -33.59 1.38 13.20
C ASN A 11 -33.45 0.04 12.43
N GLU A 12 -34.39 -0.33 11.58
CA GLU A 12 -34.34 -1.59 10.81
C GLU A 12 -33.06 -1.80 9.97
N ASN A 13 -32.37 -0.72 9.61
CA ASN A 13 -31.25 -0.76 8.66
C ASN A 13 -29.90 -0.34 9.28
N ASN A 14 -29.87 0.45 10.36
CA ASN A 14 -28.64 1.07 10.86
C ASN A 14 -28.24 0.55 12.24
N ILE A 15 -26.95 0.30 12.40
CA ILE A 15 -26.34 -0.21 13.64
C ILE A 15 -25.26 0.77 14.10
N GLU A 16 -25.29 1.12 15.38
CA GLU A 16 -24.20 1.81 16.07
C GLU A 16 -23.30 0.79 16.77
N MET A 17 -21.98 0.96 16.65
CA MET A 17 -20.98 0.22 17.42
C MET A 17 -19.97 1.15 18.06
N GLU A 18 -19.68 0.91 19.34
CA GLU A 18 -18.58 1.52 20.06
C GLU A 18 -17.43 0.51 20.17
N ILE A 19 -16.24 0.90 19.73
CA ILE A 19 -15.07 0.02 19.59
C ILE A 19 -13.89 0.60 20.38
N ALA A 20 -13.21 -0.25 21.15
CA ALA A 20 -11.98 0.10 21.86
C ALA A 20 -10.84 0.35 20.86
N ALA A 21 -10.35 1.58 20.80
CA ALA A 21 -9.31 2.02 19.87
C ALA A 21 -8.51 3.20 20.46
N PRO A 22 -7.72 2.97 21.53
CA PRO A 22 -7.14 4.06 22.34
C PRO A 22 -6.24 4.98 21.54
N TYR A 23 -5.40 4.45 20.64
CA TYR A 23 -4.54 5.27 19.78
C TYR A 23 -5.33 6.18 18.84
N VAL A 24 -6.43 5.67 18.27
CA VAL A 24 -7.30 6.42 17.35
C VAL A 24 -7.92 7.62 18.06
N THR A 25 -8.38 7.45 19.31
CA THR A 25 -9.05 8.52 20.07
C THR A 25 -8.17 9.72 20.38
N ARG A 26 -6.84 9.56 20.42
CA ARG A 26 -5.89 10.63 20.79
C ARG A 26 -6.04 11.84 19.86
N ASN A 27 -6.21 11.58 18.56
CA ASN A 27 -6.19 12.57 17.50
C ASN A 27 -7.47 12.63 16.64
N ALA A 28 -8.51 11.86 16.99
CA ALA A 28 -9.80 11.85 16.28
C ALA A 28 -10.47 13.24 16.28
N GLN A 29 -10.94 13.65 15.11
CA GLN A 29 -11.61 14.92 14.83
C GLN A 29 -12.74 14.72 13.81
N ALA A 30 -13.62 15.73 13.70
CA ALA A 30 -14.71 15.73 12.73
C ALA A 30 -14.17 15.63 11.27
N GLY A 31 -14.91 14.91 10.42
CA GLY A 31 -14.52 14.66 9.02
C GLY A 31 -13.55 13.51 8.81
N GLN A 32 -13.07 12.86 9.88
CA GLN A 32 -12.16 11.72 9.78
C GLN A 32 -12.88 10.39 9.81
N PHE A 33 -12.21 9.35 9.33
CA PHE A 33 -12.76 8.00 9.23
C PHE A 33 -11.75 6.96 9.74
N ILE A 34 -12.20 5.72 9.88
CA ILE A 34 -11.36 4.56 10.17
C ILE A 34 -11.42 3.59 8.99
N MET A 35 -10.48 2.66 8.91
CA MET A 35 -10.69 1.43 8.14
C MET A 35 -10.60 0.22 9.06
N PHE A 36 -11.49 -0.74 8.83
CA PHE A 36 -11.46 -2.02 9.53
C PHE A 36 -11.28 -3.19 8.58
N ARG A 37 -10.82 -4.32 9.11
CA ARG A 37 -10.84 -5.63 8.46
C ARG A 37 -11.30 -6.67 9.48
N LEU A 38 -12.30 -7.48 9.11
CA LEU A 38 -12.93 -8.43 10.04
C LEU A 38 -12.05 -9.64 10.35
N ASN A 39 -11.37 -10.17 9.33
CA ASN A 39 -10.58 -11.40 9.42
C ASN A 39 -9.51 -11.42 8.33
N ASP A 40 -8.66 -12.45 8.31
CA ASP A 40 -7.52 -12.50 7.39
C ASP A 40 -7.87 -12.57 5.90
N LYS A 41 -9.11 -12.99 5.58
CA LYS A 41 -9.63 -13.06 4.20
C LYS A 41 -10.48 -11.85 3.83
N GLY A 42 -10.80 -11.00 4.80
CA GLY A 42 -11.65 -9.84 4.66
C GLY A 42 -11.00 -8.72 3.85
N GLU A 43 -11.85 -7.91 3.22
CA GLU A 43 -11.44 -6.65 2.63
C GLU A 43 -11.28 -5.56 3.71
N ARG A 44 -10.68 -4.42 3.32
CA ARG A 44 -10.54 -3.25 4.20
C ARG A 44 -11.65 -2.26 3.86
N ILE A 45 -12.45 -1.88 4.86
CA ILE A 45 -13.64 -1.05 4.64
C ILE A 45 -13.52 0.25 5.42
N PRO A 46 -13.67 1.41 4.75
CA PRO A 46 -13.73 2.69 5.42
C PRO A 46 -15.10 2.90 6.09
N LEU A 47 -15.09 3.41 7.31
CA LEU A 47 -16.29 3.91 8.01
C LEU A 47 -15.97 5.22 8.73
N THR A 48 -16.90 6.16 8.69
CA THR A 48 -16.69 7.45 9.37
C THR A 48 -16.69 7.29 10.88
N ILE A 49 -15.82 8.06 11.54
CA ILE A 49 -15.89 8.30 12.97
C ILE A 49 -17.08 9.23 13.23
N TYR A 50 -18.10 8.72 13.90
CA TYR A 50 -19.29 9.48 14.24
C TYR A 50 -19.16 10.15 15.63
N ASP A 51 -18.55 9.46 16.59
CA ASP A 51 -18.28 9.98 17.94
C ASP A 51 -17.06 9.30 18.56
N TRP A 52 -16.50 9.85 19.65
CA TRP A 52 -15.32 9.28 20.32
C TRP A 52 -15.21 9.70 21.79
N SER A 53 -14.55 8.87 22.60
CA SER A 53 -14.25 9.16 24.01
C SER A 53 -12.78 8.89 24.31
N LYS A 54 -12.03 9.95 24.64
CA LYS A 54 -10.62 9.83 25.06
C LYS A 54 -10.48 9.11 26.40
N GLU A 55 -11.41 9.35 27.32
CA GLU A 55 -11.44 8.72 28.65
C GLU A 55 -11.67 7.20 28.55
N ARG A 56 -12.64 6.78 27.73
CA ARG A 56 -12.93 5.35 27.52
C ARG A 56 -12.00 4.70 26.48
N GLY A 57 -11.22 5.50 25.75
CA GLY A 57 -10.37 5.03 24.66
C GLY A 57 -11.16 4.39 23.51
N SER A 58 -12.36 4.89 23.21
CA SER A 58 -13.30 4.30 22.26
C SER A 58 -13.72 5.23 21.10
N ILE A 59 -14.03 4.61 19.97
CA ILE A 59 -14.56 5.22 18.74
C ILE A 59 -15.94 4.64 18.46
N SER A 60 -16.89 5.49 18.12
CA SER A 60 -18.22 5.09 17.68
C SER A 60 -18.38 5.23 16.18
N ILE A 61 -18.91 4.18 15.56
CA ILE A 61 -19.24 4.10 14.14
C ILE A 61 -20.74 3.82 13.97
N ILE A 62 -21.32 4.27 12.87
CA ILE A 62 -22.66 3.87 12.42
C ILE A 62 -22.53 3.32 11.01
N PHE A 63 -23.15 2.17 10.75
CA PHE A 63 -23.11 1.53 9.43
C PHE A 63 -24.43 0.86 9.09
N GLN A 64 -24.60 0.60 7.79
CA GLN A 64 -25.74 -0.12 7.23
C GLN A 64 -25.26 -1.49 6.67
N PRO A 65 -25.91 -2.62 7.03
CA PRO A 65 -25.59 -3.95 6.50
C PRO A 65 -26.03 -4.16 5.03
N VAL A 66 -25.40 -3.45 4.10
CA VAL A 66 -25.75 -3.49 2.65
C VAL A 66 -24.94 -4.50 1.84
N GLY A 67 -23.70 -4.75 2.21
CA GLY A 67 -22.78 -5.66 1.50
C GLY A 67 -22.35 -6.82 2.39
N LYS A 68 -21.66 -7.81 1.80
CA LYS A 68 -21.25 -9.04 2.49
C LYS A 68 -20.54 -8.73 3.80
N SER A 69 -19.49 -7.93 3.73
CA SER A 69 -18.63 -7.62 4.86
C SER A 69 -19.34 -6.77 5.93
N THR A 70 -20.26 -5.88 5.57
CA THR A 70 -21.04 -5.12 6.57
C THR A 70 -22.14 -5.96 7.21
N ARG A 71 -22.64 -7.00 6.54
CA ARG A 71 -23.51 -8.02 7.13
C ARG A 71 -22.75 -8.94 8.09
N GLU A 72 -21.53 -9.36 7.72
CA GLU A 72 -20.64 -10.10 8.63
C GLU A 72 -20.31 -9.26 9.87
N LEU A 73 -20.00 -7.96 9.71
CA LEU A 73 -19.82 -7.04 10.84
C LEU A 73 -21.09 -6.99 11.71
N ALA A 74 -22.28 -6.91 11.10
CA ALA A 74 -23.56 -6.91 11.81
C ALA A 74 -23.82 -8.19 12.61
N GLN A 75 -23.12 -9.30 12.37
CA GLN A 75 -23.25 -10.51 13.19
C GLN A 75 -22.44 -10.43 14.48
N LEU A 76 -21.39 -9.61 14.54
CA LEU A 76 -20.55 -9.49 15.72
C LEU A 76 -21.33 -8.92 16.92
N LYS A 77 -21.03 -9.42 18.11
CA LYS A 77 -21.68 -9.07 19.38
C LYS A 77 -20.75 -8.24 20.26
N THR A 78 -21.33 -7.55 21.23
CA THR A 78 -20.57 -6.91 22.30
C THR A 78 -19.68 -7.93 23.00
N GLY A 79 -18.42 -7.57 23.24
CA GLY A 79 -17.40 -8.44 23.80
C GLY A 79 -16.49 -9.08 22.75
N GLU A 80 -16.95 -9.26 21.51
CA GLU A 80 -16.13 -9.73 20.39
C GLU A 80 -15.23 -8.60 19.83
N ALA A 81 -14.33 -8.91 18.89
CA ALA A 81 -13.34 -7.95 18.41
C ALA A 81 -13.15 -8.01 16.90
N LEU A 82 -12.76 -6.86 16.34
CA LEU A 82 -12.29 -6.75 14.97
C LEU A 82 -10.79 -7.09 14.91
N ASN A 83 -10.35 -7.71 13.81
CA ASN A 83 -8.96 -8.08 13.61
C ASN A 83 -8.09 -6.81 13.47
N ASP A 84 -8.46 -5.93 12.54
CA ASP A 84 -7.74 -4.71 12.23
C ASP A 84 -8.64 -3.47 12.28
N PHE A 85 -8.09 -2.36 12.77
CA PHE A 85 -8.77 -1.08 12.88
C PHE A 85 -7.73 0.05 12.87
N VAL A 86 -7.66 0.80 11.77
CA VAL A 86 -6.70 1.90 11.60
C VAL A 86 -7.41 3.24 11.49
N GLY A 87 -6.88 4.25 12.17
CA GLY A 87 -7.29 5.65 12.02
C GLY A 87 -6.84 6.53 13.17
N PRO A 88 -7.37 7.76 13.29
CA PRO A 88 -8.21 8.42 12.31
C PRO A 88 -7.44 8.61 11.00
N LEU A 89 -8.16 8.51 9.88
CA LEU A 89 -7.65 8.69 8.52
C LEU A 89 -8.31 9.92 7.88
N GLY A 90 -7.68 10.41 6.82
CA GLY A 90 -8.06 11.67 6.17
C GLY A 90 -7.68 12.91 7.00
N LYS A 91 -7.61 14.07 6.33
CA LYS A 91 -7.57 15.35 7.03
C LYS A 91 -8.94 15.62 7.67
N PRO A 92 -8.98 16.21 8.87
CA PRO A 92 -10.22 16.65 9.47
C PRO A 92 -10.88 17.76 8.64
N THR A 93 -12.19 17.93 8.81
CA THR A 93 -12.95 19.03 8.23
C THR A 93 -12.31 20.36 8.61
N THR A 94 -12.20 21.27 7.64
CA THR A 94 -11.73 22.63 7.91
C THR A 94 -12.86 23.43 8.55
N ILE A 95 -12.77 23.66 9.86
CA ILE A 95 -13.77 24.43 10.62
C ILE A 95 -13.34 25.90 10.69
N LYS A 96 -14.23 26.79 10.26
CA LYS A 96 -14.07 28.26 10.31
C LYS A 96 -15.39 28.92 10.72
N LYS A 97 -15.33 30.20 11.09
CA LYS A 97 -16.52 31.03 11.33
C LYS A 97 -16.96 31.70 10.02
N TYR A 98 -17.89 31.05 9.32
CA TYR A 98 -18.49 31.51 8.07
C TYR A 98 -19.64 32.50 8.32
N GLY A 99 -20.46 32.26 9.35
CA GLY A 99 -21.74 32.96 9.55
C GLY A 99 -22.86 31.93 9.67
N THR A 100 -23.70 31.82 8.64
CA THR A 100 -24.71 30.75 8.53
C THR A 100 -24.17 29.58 7.72
N VAL A 101 -24.11 28.39 8.33
CA VAL A 101 -23.71 27.15 7.68
C VAL A 101 -24.93 26.22 7.58
N VAL A 102 -25.24 25.78 6.36
CA VAL A 102 -26.31 24.79 6.11
C VAL A 102 -25.69 23.40 6.02
N MET A 103 -26.08 22.51 6.93
CA MET A 103 -25.58 21.14 7.04
C MET A 103 -26.61 20.17 6.46
N ILE A 104 -26.31 19.53 5.33
CA ILE A 104 -27.25 18.68 4.59
C ILE A 104 -26.84 17.21 4.66
N GLY A 105 -27.70 16.37 5.24
CA GLY A 105 -27.44 14.94 5.48
C GLY A 105 -28.50 14.03 4.87
N GLY A 106 -28.08 12.99 4.14
CA GLY A 106 -28.98 11.99 3.57
C GLY A 106 -28.73 10.59 4.09
N GLY A 107 -29.72 9.96 4.74
CA GLY A 107 -29.63 8.59 5.24
C GLY A 107 -28.44 8.38 6.17
N LEU A 108 -27.56 7.41 5.85
CA LEU A 108 -26.35 7.16 6.64
C LEU A 108 -25.37 8.36 6.65
N GLY A 109 -25.47 9.27 5.68
CA GLY A 109 -24.70 10.52 5.63
C GLY A 109 -24.96 11.47 6.80
N ILE A 110 -26.01 11.24 7.60
CA ILE A 110 -26.24 12.01 8.83
C ILE A 110 -25.19 11.69 9.90
N ALA A 111 -24.66 10.46 9.93
CA ALA A 111 -23.62 10.05 10.88
C ALA A 111 -22.30 10.85 10.75
N PRO A 112 -21.70 11.01 9.56
CA PRO A 112 -20.56 11.92 9.37
C PRO A 112 -20.92 13.41 9.48
N LEU A 113 -22.18 13.80 9.22
CA LEU A 113 -22.63 15.19 9.33
C LEU A 113 -22.64 15.68 10.78
N TYR A 114 -23.09 14.84 11.71
CA TYR A 114 -23.22 15.19 13.13
C TYR A 114 -21.94 15.78 13.77
N PRO A 115 -20.77 15.11 13.74
CA PRO A 115 -19.57 15.66 14.37
C PRO A 115 -19.11 16.96 13.68
N GLN A 116 -19.37 17.13 12.38
CA GLN A 116 -19.08 18.39 11.69
C GLN A 116 -20.03 19.51 12.14
N ALA A 117 -21.32 19.24 12.24
CA ALA A 117 -22.32 20.22 12.69
C ALA A 117 -22.02 20.71 14.12
N ARG A 118 -21.66 19.77 15.01
CA ARG A 118 -21.15 20.08 16.36
C ARG A 118 -19.94 21.01 16.30
N ALA A 119 -18.93 20.69 15.49
CA ALA A 119 -17.72 21.50 15.40
C ALA A 119 -17.97 22.90 14.81
N PHE A 120 -18.84 23.04 13.79
CA PHE A 120 -19.24 24.35 13.27
C PHE A 120 -20.01 25.19 14.29
N LYS A 121 -20.89 24.54 15.07
CA LYS A 121 -21.63 25.18 16.16
C LYS A 121 -20.69 25.70 17.25
N GLU A 122 -19.74 24.88 17.68
CA GLU A 122 -18.70 25.22 18.67
C GLU A 122 -17.80 26.37 18.18
N ALA A 123 -17.54 26.45 16.87
CA ALA A 123 -16.80 27.55 16.25
C ALA A 123 -17.62 28.87 16.13
N GLY A 124 -18.87 28.88 16.60
CA GLY A 124 -19.72 30.08 16.67
C GLY A 124 -20.46 30.41 15.37
N ASN A 125 -20.72 29.42 14.52
CA ASN A 125 -21.62 29.57 13.36
C ASN A 125 -23.08 29.38 13.77
N ARG A 126 -24.00 30.02 13.03
CA ARG A 126 -25.41 29.63 13.01
C ARG A 126 -25.54 28.38 12.15
N VAL A 127 -25.98 27.27 12.74
CA VAL A 127 -26.08 25.96 12.05
C VAL A 127 -27.53 25.67 11.72
N ILE A 128 -27.84 25.56 10.42
CA ILE A 128 -29.15 25.12 9.92
C ILE A 128 -28.97 23.71 9.35
N SER A 129 -29.57 22.71 9.98
CA SER A 129 -29.47 21.32 9.52
C SER A 129 -30.66 20.93 8.65
N ILE A 130 -30.41 20.28 7.52
CA ILE A 130 -31.42 19.66 6.67
C ILE A 130 -31.09 18.17 6.60
N ILE A 131 -31.88 17.33 7.26
CA ILE A 131 -31.67 15.88 7.20
C ILE A 131 -32.82 15.20 6.47
N GLY A 132 -32.50 14.21 5.62
CA GLY A 132 -33.49 13.52 4.83
C GLY A 132 -33.28 12.02 4.69
N ALA A 133 -34.39 11.33 4.49
CA ALA A 133 -34.46 9.88 4.28
C ALA A 133 -35.72 9.53 3.48
N ARG A 134 -35.90 8.24 3.14
CA ARG A 134 -37.11 7.80 2.45
C ARG A 134 -38.37 7.93 3.33
N THR A 135 -38.22 7.63 4.62
CA THR A 135 -39.28 7.66 5.65
C THR A 135 -38.68 8.13 6.99
N ASP A 136 -39.52 8.57 7.94
CA ASP A 136 -39.09 8.98 9.29
C ASP A 136 -38.34 7.88 10.04
N ALA A 137 -38.78 6.63 9.89
CA ALA A 137 -38.17 5.46 10.54
C ALA A 137 -36.70 5.23 10.16
N LEU A 138 -36.25 5.79 9.03
CA LEU A 138 -34.89 5.66 8.53
C LEU A 138 -33.98 6.82 8.95
N LEU A 139 -34.53 7.91 9.51
CA LEU A 139 -33.73 9.01 10.04
C LEU A 139 -32.97 8.54 11.28
N ILE A 140 -31.68 8.83 11.33
CA ILE A 140 -30.81 8.56 12.48
C ILE A 140 -30.46 9.88 13.16
N LEU A 141 -30.15 9.81 14.46
CA LEU A 141 -29.56 10.92 15.22
C LEU A 141 -30.41 12.21 15.29
N LYS A 142 -31.75 12.13 15.15
CA LYS A 142 -32.64 13.31 15.15
C LYS A 142 -32.38 14.25 16.35
N ASP A 143 -32.41 13.69 17.56
CA ASP A 143 -32.24 14.47 18.79
C ASP A 143 -30.83 15.06 18.93
N LYS A 144 -29.82 14.28 18.55
CA LYS A 144 -28.42 14.72 18.58
C LYS A 144 -28.16 15.83 17.56
N MET A 145 -28.72 15.72 16.36
CA MET A 145 -28.64 16.77 15.33
C MET A 145 -29.37 18.05 15.76
N ALA A 146 -30.58 17.92 16.31
CA ALA A 146 -31.31 19.07 16.83
C ALA A 146 -30.52 19.78 17.94
N ALA A 147 -29.88 19.04 18.85
CA ALA A 147 -29.08 19.61 19.94
C ALA A 147 -27.85 20.40 19.47
N VAL A 148 -27.33 20.14 18.26
CA VAL A 148 -26.16 20.85 17.70
C VAL A 148 -26.52 21.83 16.59
N SER A 149 -27.82 22.09 16.38
CA SER A 149 -28.32 22.99 15.34
C SER A 149 -29.11 24.15 15.96
N ASP A 150 -29.04 25.34 15.34
CA ASP A 150 -29.92 26.47 15.67
C ASP A 150 -31.31 26.28 15.06
N GLU A 151 -31.36 25.61 13.92
CA GLU A 151 -32.57 25.31 13.17
C GLU A 151 -32.41 23.95 12.50
N ILE A 152 -33.46 23.14 12.49
CA ILE A 152 -33.44 21.81 11.86
C ILE A 152 -34.69 21.60 11.00
N HIS A 153 -34.48 21.08 9.80
CA HIS A 153 -35.52 20.70 8.86
C HIS A 153 -35.38 19.22 8.51
N TYR A 154 -36.54 18.58 8.33
CA TYR A 154 -36.63 17.19 7.88
C TYR A 154 -37.21 17.17 6.47
N ALA A 155 -36.67 16.29 5.62
CA ALA A 155 -37.21 16.01 4.29
C ALA A 155 -37.40 14.51 4.11
N THR A 156 -38.64 14.07 3.89
CA THR A 156 -38.94 12.64 3.66
C THR A 156 -39.67 12.44 2.35
N ASN A 157 -39.30 11.40 1.60
CA ASN A 157 -39.91 11.13 0.30
C ASN A 157 -41.41 10.86 0.41
N ASP A 158 -41.84 10.19 1.49
CA ASP A 158 -43.24 9.85 1.75
C ASP A 158 -44.02 10.97 2.48
N GLY A 159 -43.34 11.95 3.07
CA GLY A 159 -43.94 13.02 3.87
C GLY A 159 -44.28 12.60 5.30
N SER A 160 -43.69 11.51 5.80
CA SER A 160 -43.89 11.03 7.17
C SER A 160 -43.41 12.02 8.24
N ILE A 161 -42.44 12.87 7.93
CA ILE A 161 -42.05 14.03 8.76
C ILE A 161 -41.46 15.15 7.90
N GLY A 162 -41.75 16.40 8.29
CA GLY A 162 -41.20 17.59 7.64
C GLY A 162 -41.75 17.80 6.22
N VAL A 163 -40.88 18.23 5.31
CA VAL A 163 -41.25 18.49 3.90
C VAL A 163 -41.31 17.16 3.15
N LYS A 164 -42.44 16.93 2.47
CA LYS A 164 -42.55 15.82 1.51
C LYS A 164 -41.70 16.13 0.28
N GLY A 165 -40.60 15.42 0.10
CA GLY A 165 -39.64 15.67 -0.97
C GLY A 165 -38.23 15.29 -0.56
N ILE A 166 -37.24 15.95 -1.16
CA ILE A 166 -35.81 15.73 -0.90
C ILE A 166 -35.16 16.94 -0.26
N VAL A 167 -33.97 16.75 0.31
CA VAL A 167 -33.24 17.80 1.05
C VAL A 167 -32.97 19.08 0.23
N THR A 168 -32.85 18.96 -1.10
CA THR A 168 -32.65 20.13 -1.98
C THR A 168 -33.89 20.99 -2.13
N ASP A 169 -35.09 20.44 -1.91
CA ASP A 169 -36.32 21.22 -1.95
C ASP A 169 -36.37 22.19 -0.76
N VAL A 170 -35.94 21.71 0.41
CA VAL A 170 -35.77 22.54 1.61
C VAL A 170 -34.69 23.61 1.40
N LEU A 171 -33.54 23.24 0.82
CA LEU A 171 -32.48 24.20 0.53
C LEU A 171 -32.98 25.32 -0.40
N LYS A 172 -33.72 24.97 -1.46
CA LYS A 172 -34.32 25.95 -2.38
C LYS A 172 -35.35 26.84 -1.68
N ASP A 173 -36.15 26.29 -0.78
CA ASP A 173 -37.12 27.06 0.01
C ASP A 173 -36.43 28.07 0.94
N LEU A 174 -35.34 27.68 1.62
CA LEU A 174 -34.53 28.61 2.43
C LEU A 174 -33.96 29.76 1.59
N ILE A 175 -33.44 29.45 0.40
CA ILE A 175 -32.92 30.45 -0.54
C ILE A 175 -34.06 31.39 -1.00
N ALA A 176 -35.21 30.83 -1.39
CA ALA A 176 -36.37 31.60 -1.84
C ALA A 176 -36.92 32.53 -0.74
N LYS A 177 -36.83 32.11 0.52
CA LYS A 177 -37.19 32.91 1.71
C LYS A 177 -36.16 33.99 2.07
N GLY A 178 -35.06 34.10 1.32
CA GLY A 178 -34.01 35.09 1.58
C GLY A 178 -33.15 34.77 2.81
N VAL A 179 -33.10 33.50 3.24
CA VAL A 179 -32.19 33.10 4.33
C VAL A 179 -30.75 33.29 3.87
N LYS A 180 -29.98 34.09 4.60
CA LYS A 180 -28.54 34.27 4.33
C LYS A 180 -27.80 32.97 4.61
N ILE A 181 -27.16 32.40 3.58
CA ILE A 181 -26.34 31.18 3.63
C ILE A 181 -24.91 31.55 3.22
N ASP A 182 -23.95 31.34 4.10
CA ASP A 182 -22.53 31.63 3.85
C ASP A 182 -21.75 30.39 3.41
N HIS A 183 -22.18 29.19 3.83
CA HIS A 183 -21.57 27.92 3.45
C HIS A 183 -22.56 26.76 3.50
N VAL A 184 -22.40 25.79 2.60
CA VAL A 184 -23.17 24.54 2.57
C VAL A 184 -22.23 23.35 2.73
N VAL A 185 -22.59 22.39 3.60
CA VAL A 185 -21.92 21.10 3.69
C VAL A 185 -22.92 20.01 3.32
N GLY A 186 -22.58 19.15 2.37
CA GLY A 186 -23.44 18.07 1.90
C GLY A 186 -22.79 16.71 2.08
N ILE A 187 -23.48 15.80 2.76
CA ILE A 187 -22.99 14.44 3.03
C ILE A 187 -24.11 13.42 2.87
N GLY A 188 -23.91 12.45 1.97
CA GLY A 188 -24.88 11.39 1.74
C GLY A 188 -24.67 10.69 0.39
N PRO A 189 -25.73 10.13 -0.21
CA PRO A 189 -25.62 9.49 -1.52
C PRO A 189 -25.04 10.44 -2.58
N LEU A 190 -24.17 9.93 -3.47
CA LEU A 190 -23.53 10.73 -4.53
C LEU A 190 -24.56 11.51 -5.37
N VAL A 191 -25.70 10.90 -5.68
CA VAL A 191 -26.80 11.53 -6.43
C VAL A 191 -27.39 12.74 -5.70
N MET A 192 -27.46 12.69 -4.37
CA MET A 192 -27.92 13.80 -3.54
C MET A 192 -26.87 14.93 -3.52
N MET A 193 -25.60 14.59 -3.33
CA MET A 193 -24.52 15.57 -3.34
C MET A 193 -24.35 16.25 -4.72
N HIS A 194 -24.62 15.52 -5.80
CA HIS A 194 -24.70 16.09 -7.15
C HIS A 194 -25.91 17.03 -7.30
N ALA A 195 -27.08 16.68 -6.75
CA ALA A 195 -28.23 17.59 -6.75
C ALA A 195 -27.97 18.88 -5.95
N ILE A 196 -27.28 18.78 -4.81
CA ILE A 196 -26.84 19.95 -4.03
C ILE A 196 -25.90 20.82 -4.88
N GLN A 197 -24.94 20.22 -5.59
CA GLN A 197 -24.01 20.96 -6.47
C GLN A 197 -24.73 21.83 -7.50
N LYS A 198 -25.83 21.33 -8.09
CA LYS A 198 -26.63 22.11 -9.05
C LYS A 198 -27.25 23.34 -8.40
N VAL A 199 -27.90 23.14 -7.25
CA VAL A 199 -28.53 24.23 -6.49
C VAL A 199 -27.49 25.26 -6.02
N THR A 200 -26.34 24.81 -5.52
CA THR A 200 -25.28 25.72 -5.03
C THR A 200 -24.63 26.50 -6.16
N LYS A 201 -24.42 25.89 -7.34
CA LYS A 201 -23.91 26.59 -8.55
C LYS A 201 -24.89 27.65 -9.06
N GLU A 202 -26.18 27.30 -9.18
CA GLU A 202 -27.23 28.22 -9.64
C GLU A 202 -27.36 29.46 -8.73
N ASN A 203 -27.03 29.32 -7.45
CA ASN A 203 -27.16 30.38 -6.44
C ASN A 203 -25.82 30.93 -5.93
N ASN A 204 -24.70 30.58 -6.58
CA ASN A 204 -23.35 31.02 -6.21
C ASN A 204 -22.99 30.81 -4.72
N LEU A 205 -23.35 29.65 -4.17
CA LEU A 205 -23.07 29.28 -2.78
C LEU A 205 -21.78 28.45 -2.66
N ASP A 206 -20.98 28.72 -1.63
CA ASP A 206 -19.83 27.90 -1.27
C ASP A 206 -20.31 26.54 -0.73
N TYR A 207 -19.71 25.46 -1.24
CA TYR A 207 -20.19 24.10 -1.01
C TYR A 207 -19.03 23.13 -0.77
N THR A 208 -19.07 22.45 0.37
CA THR A 208 -18.22 21.32 0.71
C THR A 208 -18.99 20.00 0.56
N ALA A 209 -18.45 19.07 -0.23
CA ALA A 209 -18.97 17.71 -0.36
C ALA A 209 -18.04 16.72 0.36
N SER A 210 -18.59 15.86 1.20
CA SER A 210 -17.85 14.76 1.84
C SER A 210 -17.93 13.51 0.96
N LEU A 211 -16.87 13.20 0.23
CA LEU A 211 -16.84 12.08 -0.70
C LEU A 211 -16.69 10.72 -0.01
N ASN A 212 -17.44 9.73 -0.49
CA ASN A 212 -17.22 8.32 -0.18
C ASN A 212 -16.73 7.59 -1.43
N THR A 213 -15.41 7.47 -1.56
CA THR A 213 -14.75 6.84 -2.71
C THR A 213 -14.28 5.43 -2.37
N ILE A 214 -14.05 4.59 -3.39
CA ILE A 214 -13.50 3.24 -3.20
C ILE A 214 -12.08 3.34 -2.60
N MET A 215 -11.87 2.75 -1.43
CA MET A 215 -10.57 2.73 -0.76
C MET A 215 -10.01 1.30 -0.65
N VAL A 216 -8.68 1.18 -0.57
CA VAL A 216 -7.99 -0.11 -0.35
C VAL A 216 -7.00 0.01 0.80
N ASP A 217 -6.11 0.99 0.73
CA ASP A 217 -5.05 1.15 1.73
C ASP A 217 -5.37 2.11 2.88
N GLY A 218 -6.23 3.11 2.63
CA GLY A 218 -6.55 4.19 3.57
C GLY A 218 -5.42 5.22 3.77
N THR A 219 -4.30 5.06 3.05
CA THR A 219 -3.06 5.83 3.24
C THR A 219 -2.64 6.59 1.98
N GLY A 220 -3.38 6.45 0.87
CA GLY A 220 -3.14 7.15 -0.40
C GLY A 220 -1.93 6.66 -1.20
N MET A 221 -1.31 5.57 -0.78
CA MET A 221 -0.23 4.91 -1.50
C MET A 221 -0.76 4.07 -2.67
N CYS A 222 -2.00 3.58 -2.60
CA CYS A 222 -2.63 2.84 -3.70
C CYS A 222 -3.24 3.76 -4.77
N GLY A 223 -3.77 4.93 -4.40
CA GLY A 223 -4.49 5.81 -5.34
C GLY A 223 -5.85 5.28 -5.82
N ALA A 224 -6.41 4.26 -5.16
CA ALA A 224 -7.75 3.75 -5.46
C ALA A 224 -8.84 4.80 -5.19
N CYS A 225 -8.66 5.55 -4.10
CA CYS A 225 -9.61 6.55 -3.57
C CYS A 225 -9.79 7.78 -4.45
N ARG A 226 -9.01 7.91 -5.54
CA ARG A 226 -8.92 9.10 -6.36
C ARG A 226 -10.27 9.58 -6.90
N ALA A 227 -10.41 10.90 -6.99
CA ALA A 227 -11.54 11.59 -7.60
C ALA A 227 -11.07 12.85 -8.35
N SER A 228 -11.82 13.28 -9.36
CA SER A 228 -11.56 14.54 -10.07
C SER A 228 -12.26 15.72 -9.39
N VAL A 229 -11.48 16.70 -8.98
CA VAL A 229 -11.96 17.96 -8.37
C VAL A 229 -11.23 19.13 -9.03
N GLY A 230 -11.96 19.97 -9.75
CA GLY A 230 -11.42 21.16 -10.41
C GLY A 230 -10.35 20.84 -11.46
N GLY A 231 -10.52 19.74 -12.18
CA GLY A 231 -9.56 19.25 -13.18
C GLY A 231 -8.28 18.64 -12.58
N LYS A 232 -8.24 18.39 -11.27
CA LYS A 232 -7.12 17.75 -10.58
C LYS A 232 -7.57 16.45 -9.92
N THR A 233 -6.68 15.49 -9.90
CA THR A 233 -6.84 14.27 -9.12
C THR A 233 -6.56 14.56 -7.65
N VAL A 234 -7.52 14.28 -6.77
CA VAL A 234 -7.39 14.36 -5.32
C VAL A 234 -7.50 12.97 -4.69
N PHE A 235 -6.88 12.77 -3.53
CA PHE A 235 -6.92 11.51 -2.78
C PHE A 235 -7.66 11.66 -1.45
N PRO A 236 -9.00 11.49 -1.42
CA PRO A 236 -9.85 11.60 -0.22
C PRO A 236 -9.33 10.86 1.02
N CYS A 237 -8.69 9.71 0.82
CA CYS A 237 -8.15 8.91 1.90
C CYS A 237 -7.01 9.58 2.69
N VAL A 238 -6.28 10.53 2.08
CA VAL A 238 -5.17 11.28 2.71
C VAL A 238 -5.49 12.74 2.87
N GLU A 239 -6.06 13.35 1.83
CA GLU A 239 -6.42 14.76 1.79
C GLU A 239 -7.69 15.08 2.59
N GLY A 240 -8.43 14.05 3.02
CA GLY A 240 -9.72 14.18 3.70
C GLY A 240 -10.88 13.98 2.73
N PRO A 241 -12.02 13.43 3.20
CA PRO A 241 -13.19 13.22 2.35
C PRO A 241 -13.85 14.54 1.92
N ASP A 242 -13.66 15.61 2.69
CA ASP A 242 -14.26 16.92 2.44
C ASP A 242 -13.50 17.68 1.36
N VAL A 243 -14.16 17.95 0.23
CA VAL A 243 -13.62 18.70 -0.90
C VAL A 243 -14.59 19.78 -1.36
N SER A 244 -14.14 20.70 -2.22
CA SER A 244 -15.03 21.69 -2.84
C SER A 244 -16.05 21.00 -3.74
N GLY A 245 -17.29 20.89 -3.26
CA GLY A 245 -18.39 20.21 -3.91
C GLY A 245 -18.73 20.82 -5.27
N ASN A 246 -18.56 22.13 -5.45
CA ASN A 246 -18.77 22.84 -6.72
C ASN A 246 -17.78 22.41 -7.82
N LEU A 247 -16.64 21.85 -7.45
CA LEU A 247 -15.56 21.46 -8.37
C LEU A 247 -15.51 19.95 -8.64
N VAL A 248 -16.28 19.13 -7.92
CA VAL A 248 -16.32 17.67 -8.10
C VAL A 248 -16.93 17.30 -9.45
N ASP A 249 -16.29 16.39 -10.17
CA ASP A 249 -16.89 15.66 -11.29
C ASP A 249 -17.72 14.48 -10.74
N PHE A 250 -19.00 14.73 -10.45
CA PHE A 250 -19.89 13.71 -9.88
C PHE A 250 -20.24 12.63 -10.89
N ASP A 251 -20.24 12.92 -12.19
CA ASP A 251 -20.58 11.93 -13.23
C ASP A 251 -19.46 10.90 -13.37
N GLU A 252 -18.20 11.35 -13.39
CA GLU A 252 -17.03 10.47 -13.32
C GLU A 252 -17.03 9.63 -12.03
N LEU A 253 -17.28 10.27 -10.88
CA LEU A 253 -17.25 9.59 -9.59
C LEU A 253 -18.37 8.54 -9.46
N LEU A 254 -19.57 8.82 -9.97
CA LEU A 254 -20.68 7.87 -10.02
C LEU A 254 -20.33 6.64 -10.85
N LEU A 255 -19.71 6.81 -12.02
CA LEU A 255 -19.26 5.68 -12.85
C LEU A 255 -18.19 4.86 -12.12
N ARG A 256 -17.25 5.54 -11.45
CA ARG A 256 -16.14 4.92 -10.74
C ARG A 256 -16.59 4.07 -9.55
N ASN A 257 -17.60 4.53 -8.80
CA ASN A 257 -18.13 3.79 -7.66
C ASN A 257 -18.91 2.52 -8.07
N LYS A 258 -19.22 2.34 -9.36
CA LYS A 258 -19.87 1.13 -9.89
C LYS A 258 -18.91 0.07 -10.42
N ARG A 259 -17.59 0.30 -10.28
CA ARG A 259 -16.54 -0.56 -10.85
C ARG A 259 -16.61 -2.02 -10.42
N PHE A 260 -17.13 -2.31 -9.23
CA PHE A 260 -17.18 -3.66 -8.66
C PHE A 260 -18.61 -4.15 -8.38
N GLU A 261 -19.65 -3.52 -8.94
CA GLU A 261 -21.06 -3.91 -8.70
C GLU A 261 -21.30 -5.40 -8.99
N LYS A 262 -20.65 -5.96 -10.02
CA LYS A 262 -20.76 -7.37 -10.36
C LYS A 262 -20.14 -8.26 -9.27
N GLU A 263 -18.91 -7.97 -8.89
CA GLU A 263 -18.17 -8.74 -7.88
C GLU A 263 -18.84 -8.65 -6.50
N GLU A 264 -19.36 -7.49 -6.15
CA GLU A 264 -20.14 -7.25 -4.92
C GLU A 264 -21.44 -8.07 -4.92
N LYS A 265 -22.18 -8.09 -6.03
CA LYS A 265 -23.37 -8.93 -6.18
C LYS A 265 -23.03 -10.42 -6.09
N ASP A 266 -22.01 -10.87 -6.81
CA ASP A 266 -21.56 -12.26 -6.77
C ASP A 266 -21.15 -12.69 -5.34
N ALA A 267 -20.53 -11.78 -4.57
CA ALA A 267 -20.16 -12.00 -3.18
C ALA A 267 -21.39 -12.10 -2.26
N MET A 268 -22.38 -11.24 -2.48
CA MET A 268 -23.67 -11.26 -1.77
C MET A 268 -24.46 -12.54 -2.05
N ASP A 269 -24.63 -12.93 -3.31
CA ASP A 269 -25.36 -14.13 -3.70
C ASP A 269 -24.72 -15.37 -3.04
N ARG A 270 -23.38 -15.46 -3.02
CA ARG A 270 -22.66 -16.54 -2.33
C ARG A 270 -22.85 -16.51 -0.82
N TYR A 271 -22.90 -15.34 -0.21
CA TYR A 271 -23.07 -15.19 1.23
C TYR A 271 -24.47 -15.66 1.64
N GLU A 272 -25.52 -15.21 0.96
CA GLU A 272 -26.91 -15.61 1.21
C GLU A 272 -27.13 -17.11 0.94
N HIS A 273 -26.55 -17.66 -0.13
CA HIS A 273 -26.62 -19.10 -0.41
C HIS A 273 -25.79 -19.97 0.53
N LYS A 274 -24.70 -19.43 1.11
CA LYS A 274 -23.94 -20.11 2.17
C LYS A 274 -24.75 -20.19 3.46
N GLU A 275 -25.54 -19.17 3.81
CA GLU A 275 -26.45 -19.25 4.97
C GLU A 275 -27.48 -20.40 4.80
N VAL A 276 -27.95 -20.66 3.58
CA VAL A 276 -28.83 -21.80 3.27
C VAL A 276 -28.13 -23.16 3.41
N LYS A 277 -26.83 -23.26 3.06
CA LYS A 277 -26.06 -24.51 3.21
C LYS A 277 -25.44 -24.71 4.61
N ALA A 278 -25.11 -23.63 5.32
CA ALA A 278 -24.55 -23.68 6.68
C ALA A 278 -25.60 -24.12 7.71
N ALA A 279 -26.88 -23.81 7.49
CA ALA A 279 -27.99 -24.40 8.24
C ALA A 279 -28.15 -25.92 8.03
N ALA A 280 -27.54 -26.48 6.97
CA ALA A 280 -27.64 -27.90 6.60
C ALA A 280 -26.33 -28.69 6.80
N ALA A 281 -25.24 -28.07 7.25
CA ALA A 281 -23.94 -28.74 7.34
C ALA A 281 -23.12 -28.25 8.55
N ALA A 282 -23.57 -28.60 9.75
CA ALA A 282 -22.68 -28.71 10.89
C ALA A 282 -22.04 -30.12 10.84
N HIS A 283 -20.86 -30.24 10.22
CA HIS A 283 -19.79 -31.15 10.67
C HIS A 283 -18.56 -31.15 9.73
N THR A 284 -17.40 -31.20 10.40
CA THR A 284 -16.03 -31.49 9.95
C THR A 284 -15.19 -30.36 9.37
N ALA A 285 -14.22 -29.98 10.20
CA ALA A 285 -13.06 -29.16 9.91
C ALA A 285 -11.88 -30.04 9.43
N ASP A 286 -10.91 -29.33 8.85
CA ASP A 286 -9.50 -29.68 8.67
C ASP A 286 -9.10 -30.73 7.62
N SER A 287 -8.54 -30.23 6.51
CA SER A 287 -7.12 -30.40 6.18
C SER A 287 -6.90 -30.00 4.72
N CYS A 288 -6.09 -28.97 4.48
CA CYS A 288 -5.47 -28.75 3.19
C CYS A 288 -4.38 -27.70 3.31
N ILE A 289 -3.14 -28.18 3.36
CA ILE A 289 -1.92 -27.68 2.71
C ILE A 289 -0.82 -28.57 3.29
N HIS A 290 -0.25 -29.48 2.48
CA HIS A 290 1.14 -30.00 2.56
C HIS A 290 1.44 -31.17 1.59
N GLY A 291 0.51 -31.61 0.73
CA GLY A 291 0.76 -32.78 -0.12
C GLY A 291 1.60 -32.56 -1.39
N TYR A 292 1.57 -31.37 -2.00
CA TYR A 292 2.08 -31.22 -3.38
C TYR A 292 3.55 -30.77 -3.49
N VAL A 293 4.09 -30.15 -2.43
CA VAL A 293 5.49 -29.65 -2.43
C VAL A 293 6.48 -30.80 -2.20
N HIS A 294 6.08 -31.87 -1.51
CA HIS A 294 6.99 -32.98 -1.19
C HIS A 294 7.26 -33.92 -2.38
N GLU A 295 6.29 -34.09 -3.29
CA GLU A 295 6.46 -34.93 -4.50
C GLU A 295 7.28 -34.26 -5.60
N LEU A 296 7.17 -32.93 -5.76
CA LEU A 296 7.96 -32.19 -6.76
C LEU A 296 9.46 -32.18 -6.40
N SER A 297 9.80 -32.03 -5.13
CA SER A 297 11.20 -32.11 -4.66
C SER A 297 11.86 -33.46 -4.94
N LYS A 298 11.10 -34.56 -4.95
CA LYS A 298 11.60 -35.89 -5.30
C LYS A 298 11.76 -36.11 -6.81
N LYS A 299 10.92 -35.48 -7.63
CA LYS A 299 11.03 -35.55 -9.11
C LYS A 299 12.13 -34.64 -9.66
N ILE A 300 12.42 -33.52 -9.02
CA ILE A 300 13.52 -32.61 -9.41
C ILE A 300 14.89 -33.17 -9.01
N ALA A 301 14.96 -34.05 -8.00
CA ALA A 301 16.18 -34.78 -7.62
C ALA A 301 16.62 -35.84 -8.65
N ALA A 302 15.82 -36.11 -9.69
CA ALA A 302 16.11 -37.11 -10.73
C ALA A 302 16.51 -36.51 -12.09
N GLY A 303 16.70 -35.19 -12.20
CA GLY A 303 17.16 -34.54 -13.42
C GLY A 303 18.68 -34.68 -13.56
N GLU A 304 19.12 -35.45 -14.55
CA GLU A 304 20.52 -35.67 -14.89
C GLU A 304 21.21 -34.35 -15.25
N ALA A 305 22.08 -33.87 -14.37
CA ALA A 305 23.05 -32.83 -14.68
C ALA A 305 24.25 -33.47 -15.39
N HIS A 306 24.48 -33.10 -16.64
CA HIS A 306 25.72 -33.46 -17.34
C HIS A 306 26.91 -32.74 -16.66
N ALA A 307 27.64 -33.48 -15.85
CA ALA A 307 28.93 -33.07 -15.32
C ALA A 307 30.00 -33.27 -16.40
N GLU A 308 30.44 -32.17 -17.03
CA GLU A 308 31.69 -32.18 -17.78
C GLU A 308 32.86 -32.19 -16.79
N ASN A 309 33.51 -33.34 -16.69
CA ASN A 309 34.84 -33.46 -16.09
C ASN A 309 35.86 -32.80 -17.01
N GLY A 310 36.55 -31.75 -16.55
CA GLY A 310 37.63 -31.15 -17.33
C GLY A 310 38.40 -30.07 -16.58
N ASP A 311 39.66 -30.38 -16.27
CA ASP A 311 40.82 -29.57 -15.86
C ASP A 311 40.64 -28.39 -14.89
N GLY A 312 41.71 -27.97 -14.21
CA GLY A 312 41.67 -26.90 -13.19
C GLY A 312 41.29 -25.49 -13.68
N THR A 313 40.70 -25.31 -14.86
CA THR A 313 40.23 -24.03 -15.39
C THR A 313 38.83 -23.67 -14.90
N ARG A 314 38.68 -22.46 -14.36
CA ARG A 314 37.40 -21.96 -13.84
C ARG A 314 36.46 -21.62 -15.00
N SER A 315 35.22 -22.11 -14.97
CA SER A 315 34.20 -21.81 -15.98
C SER A 315 34.00 -20.29 -16.18
N GLY A 316 33.99 -19.87 -17.44
CA GLY A 316 33.74 -18.47 -17.85
C GLY A 316 32.28 -18.02 -17.71
N LYS A 317 31.35 -18.97 -17.49
CA LYS A 317 29.91 -18.69 -17.32
C LYS A 317 29.46 -19.00 -15.90
N LYS A 318 28.44 -18.27 -15.42
CA LYS A 318 27.72 -18.56 -14.17
C LYS A 318 27.07 -19.93 -14.27
N VAL A 319 27.02 -20.64 -13.15
CA VAL A 319 26.18 -21.83 -13.04
C VAL A 319 24.73 -21.40 -13.28
N PRO A 320 23.99 -22.02 -14.23
CA PRO A 320 22.62 -21.65 -14.52
C PRO A 320 21.73 -21.89 -13.30
N MET A 321 20.76 -21.00 -13.08
CA MET A 321 19.78 -21.16 -12.01
C MET A 321 18.63 -22.01 -12.54
N ARG A 322 18.19 -22.98 -11.75
CA ARG A 322 16.99 -23.75 -12.07
C ARG A 322 15.77 -22.84 -11.97
N GLU A 323 14.90 -22.91 -12.96
CA GLU A 323 13.68 -22.10 -13.03
C GLU A 323 12.49 -22.99 -13.38
N GLN A 324 11.28 -22.54 -13.05
CA GLN A 324 10.08 -23.12 -13.61
C GLN A 324 10.01 -22.84 -15.12
N GLU A 325 9.43 -23.78 -15.88
CA GLU A 325 9.11 -23.59 -17.29
C GLU A 325 8.14 -22.41 -17.50
N ALA A 326 8.36 -21.63 -18.56
CA ALA A 326 7.61 -20.39 -18.80
C ALA A 326 6.09 -20.61 -18.92
N ASP A 327 5.67 -21.67 -19.63
CA ASP A 327 4.25 -22.03 -19.84
C ASP A 327 3.56 -22.64 -18.60
N VAL A 328 4.34 -22.96 -17.57
CA VAL A 328 3.84 -23.42 -16.27
C VAL A 328 3.74 -22.24 -15.31
N ARG A 329 4.83 -21.47 -15.16
CA ARG A 329 4.93 -20.36 -14.20
C ARG A 329 4.05 -19.16 -14.54
N ASN A 330 3.63 -19.01 -15.80
CA ASN A 330 2.70 -17.97 -16.20
C ASN A 330 1.25 -18.22 -15.72
N LYS A 331 0.97 -19.33 -15.03
CA LYS A 331 -0.36 -19.70 -14.49
C LYS A 331 -0.40 -19.80 -12.96
N ASN A 332 0.71 -19.56 -12.28
CA ASN A 332 0.79 -19.65 -10.82
C ASN A 332 1.60 -18.49 -10.23
N PHE A 333 1.52 -18.31 -8.91
CA PHE A 333 2.25 -17.28 -8.17
C PHE A 333 3.44 -17.85 -7.39
N ASP A 334 3.84 -19.10 -7.68
CA ASP A 334 4.98 -19.73 -7.04
C ASP A 334 6.30 -19.12 -7.54
N GLU A 335 7.38 -19.27 -6.76
CA GLU A 335 8.67 -18.68 -7.06
C GLU A 335 9.24 -19.17 -8.40
N VAL A 336 9.57 -18.25 -9.32
CA VAL A 336 10.07 -18.62 -10.66
C VAL A 336 11.45 -19.24 -10.57
N SER A 337 12.39 -18.55 -9.93
CA SER A 337 13.76 -18.99 -9.78
C SER A 337 13.85 -19.91 -8.55
N LEU A 338 14.30 -21.15 -8.72
CA LEU A 338 14.20 -22.21 -7.70
C LEU A 338 15.41 -22.30 -6.75
N GLY A 339 16.47 -21.52 -7.01
CA GLY A 339 17.67 -21.52 -6.18
C GLY A 339 18.67 -22.62 -6.54
N TYR A 340 19.91 -22.44 -6.07
CA TYR A 340 20.94 -23.47 -6.20
C TYR A 340 20.71 -24.62 -5.23
N ASN A 341 21.06 -25.83 -5.67
CA ASN A 341 21.37 -26.92 -4.75
C ASN A 341 22.82 -26.79 -4.23
N GLU A 342 23.23 -27.69 -3.33
CA GLU A 342 24.57 -27.66 -2.73
C GLU A 342 25.70 -27.73 -3.77
N GLU A 343 25.59 -28.62 -4.75
CA GLU A 343 26.62 -28.85 -5.77
C GLU A 343 26.77 -27.64 -6.69
N GLU A 344 25.65 -27.07 -7.14
CA GLU A 344 25.59 -25.86 -7.95
C GLU A 344 26.22 -24.67 -7.20
N ALA A 345 25.86 -24.49 -5.93
CA ALA A 345 26.38 -23.41 -5.09
C ALA A 345 27.89 -23.53 -4.84
N VAL A 346 28.39 -24.72 -4.53
CA VAL A 346 29.82 -24.97 -4.36
C VAL A 346 30.58 -24.75 -5.67
N THR A 347 30.01 -25.18 -6.80
CA THR A 347 30.60 -24.99 -8.13
C THR A 347 30.70 -23.51 -8.49
N GLU A 348 29.64 -22.73 -8.26
CA GLU A 348 29.66 -21.29 -8.48
C GLU A 348 30.62 -20.58 -7.51
N ALA A 349 30.68 -21.01 -6.24
CA ALA A 349 31.58 -20.44 -5.24
C ALA A 349 33.06 -20.56 -5.63
N LYS A 350 33.46 -21.69 -6.25
CA LYS A 350 34.83 -21.91 -6.75
C LYS A 350 35.27 -20.91 -7.82
N ARG A 351 34.34 -20.22 -8.50
CA ARG A 351 34.66 -19.17 -9.47
C ARG A 351 35.24 -17.93 -8.80
N CYS A 352 34.93 -17.67 -7.53
CA CYS A 352 35.44 -16.53 -6.77
C CYS A 352 36.97 -16.53 -6.65
N LEU A 353 37.62 -15.41 -6.96
CA LEU A 353 39.08 -15.27 -6.87
C LEU A 353 39.59 -15.03 -5.45
N ASN A 354 38.68 -14.87 -4.46
CA ASN A 354 39.00 -14.44 -3.11
C ASN A 354 39.93 -13.21 -3.07
N CYS A 355 39.53 -12.15 -3.77
CA CYS A 355 40.34 -10.98 -4.03
C CYS A 355 40.81 -10.29 -2.74
N ARG A 356 42.11 -9.97 -2.64
CA ARG A 356 42.68 -9.23 -1.49
C ARG A 356 42.06 -7.83 -1.28
N LYS A 357 41.69 -7.15 -2.37
CA LYS A 357 40.95 -5.87 -2.37
C LYS A 357 39.61 -6.09 -3.09
N PRO A 358 38.58 -6.56 -2.39
CA PRO A 358 37.35 -7.02 -3.04
C PRO A 358 36.46 -5.84 -3.42
N ALA A 359 36.49 -5.45 -4.70
CA ALA A 359 35.64 -4.38 -5.24
C ALA A 359 34.13 -4.69 -5.12
N CYS A 360 33.74 -5.96 -5.05
CA CYS A 360 32.36 -6.38 -4.81
C CYS A 360 31.81 -5.91 -3.45
N VAL A 361 32.65 -5.81 -2.41
CA VAL A 361 32.25 -5.32 -1.08
C VAL A 361 31.91 -3.83 -1.13
N ALA A 362 32.72 -3.03 -1.83
CA ALA A 362 32.45 -1.62 -2.04
C ALA A 362 31.22 -1.36 -2.92
N GLY A 363 30.88 -2.31 -3.80
CA GLY A 363 29.65 -2.29 -4.60
C GLY A 363 28.39 -2.71 -3.84
N CYS A 364 28.51 -3.17 -2.59
CA CYS A 364 27.38 -3.59 -1.76
C CYS A 364 26.99 -2.46 -0.78
N PRO A 365 25.77 -1.91 -0.83
CA PRO A 365 25.37 -0.78 0.04
C PRO A 365 25.39 -1.05 1.55
N VAL A 366 25.38 -2.32 1.98
CA VAL A 366 25.52 -2.72 3.39
C VAL A 366 26.90 -3.31 3.72
N GLY A 367 27.82 -3.33 2.73
CA GLY A 367 29.21 -3.73 2.93
C GLY A 367 29.44 -5.19 3.33
N ILE A 368 28.65 -6.13 2.79
CA ILE A 368 28.80 -7.57 3.07
C ILE A 368 30.23 -8.02 2.76
N ASN A 369 30.84 -8.81 3.65
CA ASN A 369 32.12 -9.47 3.39
C ASN A 369 31.97 -10.64 2.41
N ILE A 370 31.78 -10.31 1.13
CA ILE A 370 31.44 -11.27 0.07
C ILE A 370 32.46 -12.41 -0.08
N PRO A 371 33.79 -12.15 -0.11
CA PRO A 371 34.76 -13.23 -0.26
C PRO A 371 34.72 -14.25 0.90
N GLU A 372 34.44 -13.78 2.12
CA GLU A 372 34.40 -14.64 3.30
C GLU A 372 33.27 -15.66 3.23
N PHE A 373 32.02 -15.22 3.06
CA PHE A 373 30.90 -16.16 3.02
C PHE A 373 30.99 -17.10 1.82
N ILE A 374 31.47 -16.62 0.66
CA ILE A 374 31.68 -17.49 -0.51
C ILE A 374 32.77 -18.53 -0.24
N LYS A 375 33.85 -18.17 0.48
CA LYS A 375 34.87 -19.13 0.86
C LYS A 375 34.33 -20.19 1.82
N LEU A 376 33.40 -19.83 2.70
CA LEU A 376 32.72 -20.77 3.59
C LEU A 376 31.79 -21.72 2.80
N ILE A 377 31.08 -21.24 1.76
CA ILE A 377 30.32 -22.10 0.83
C ILE A 377 31.26 -23.09 0.13
N GLU A 378 32.41 -22.64 -0.38
CA GLU A 378 33.39 -23.52 -1.05
C GLU A 378 33.86 -24.67 -0.14
N LYS A 379 33.99 -24.40 1.16
CA LYS A 379 34.36 -25.39 2.19
C LYS A 379 33.17 -26.20 2.74
N LYS A 380 31.95 -25.94 2.27
CA LYS A 380 30.69 -26.51 2.78
C LYS A 380 30.37 -26.16 4.24
N GLU A 381 30.89 -25.04 4.73
CA GLU A 381 30.64 -24.52 6.08
C GLU A 381 29.43 -23.56 6.07
N PHE A 382 28.25 -24.05 5.66
CA PHE A 382 27.08 -23.21 5.35
C PHE A 382 26.51 -22.45 6.56
N ALA A 383 26.53 -23.04 7.75
CA ALA A 383 26.09 -22.36 8.98
C ALA A 383 26.98 -21.14 9.29
N ALA A 384 28.30 -21.29 9.16
CA ALA A 384 29.23 -20.18 9.34
C ALA A 384 29.08 -19.11 8.25
N ALA A 385 28.75 -19.52 7.01
CA ALA A 385 28.44 -18.59 5.94
C ALA A 385 27.19 -17.75 6.27
N ALA A 386 26.16 -18.36 6.84
CA ALA A 386 24.94 -17.67 7.26
C ALA A 386 25.21 -16.69 8.42
N ASP A 387 25.98 -17.10 9.42
CA ASP A 387 26.43 -16.23 10.52
C ASP A 387 27.22 -15.02 9.99
N SER A 388 28.13 -15.25 9.04
CA SER A 388 28.91 -14.19 8.39
C SER A 388 27.99 -13.19 7.67
N LEU A 389 27.01 -13.66 6.89
CA LEU A 389 26.03 -12.77 6.22
C LEU A 389 25.23 -11.93 7.22
N LYS A 390 24.73 -12.53 8.30
CA LYS A 390 23.87 -11.86 9.29
C LYS A 390 24.55 -10.76 10.11
N ASN A 391 25.88 -10.71 10.10
CA ASN A 391 26.64 -9.59 10.65
C ASN A 391 26.45 -8.30 9.81
N TYR A 392 26.21 -8.45 8.51
CA TYR A 392 26.13 -7.33 7.57
C TYR A 392 24.73 -7.08 7.03
N ASN A 393 23.94 -8.14 6.84
CA ASN A 393 22.64 -8.07 6.19
C ASN A 393 21.55 -8.63 7.11
N SER A 394 20.54 -7.82 7.43
CA SER A 394 19.40 -8.25 8.24
C SER A 394 18.34 -9.02 7.45
N LEU A 395 18.42 -9.06 6.12
CA LEU A 395 17.43 -9.67 5.21
C LEU A 395 18.12 -10.44 4.06
N PRO A 396 19.10 -11.33 4.31
CA PRO A 396 19.88 -11.99 3.25
C PRO A 396 19.01 -12.80 2.27
N ALA A 397 17.95 -13.46 2.77
CA ALA A 397 17.05 -14.22 1.92
C ALA A 397 16.24 -13.32 0.95
N VAL A 398 16.05 -12.05 1.31
CA VAL A 398 15.40 -11.05 0.46
C VAL A 398 16.40 -10.47 -0.54
N CYS A 399 17.56 -10.00 -0.07
CA CYS A 399 18.56 -9.33 -0.91
C CYS A 399 19.08 -10.23 -2.03
N GLY A 400 19.35 -11.51 -1.74
CA GLY A 400 19.78 -12.47 -2.75
C GLY A 400 18.77 -12.67 -3.90
N ARG A 401 17.49 -12.34 -3.68
CA ARG A 401 16.41 -12.43 -4.68
C ARG A 401 16.18 -11.15 -5.45
N VAL A 402 16.21 -9.99 -4.79
CA VAL A 402 15.65 -8.75 -5.35
C VAL A 402 16.68 -7.65 -5.64
N CYS A 403 17.92 -7.80 -5.18
CA CYS A 403 18.97 -6.85 -5.52
C CYS A 403 19.21 -6.84 -7.05
N PRO A 404 19.39 -5.68 -7.70
CA PRO A 404 19.90 -5.63 -9.07
C PRO A 404 21.42 -5.80 -9.03
N GLN A 405 21.89 -7.04 -8.91
CA GLN A 405 23.31 -7.31 -8.72
C GLN A 405 24.16 -6.79 -9.90
N GLU A 406 23.56 -6.71 -11.10
CA GLU A 406 24.16 -6.19 -12.34
C GLU A 406 24.55 -4.71 -12.29
N THR A 407 24.03 -3.95 -11.32
CA THR A 407 24.41 -2.54 -11.05
C THR A 407 25.04 -2.35 -9.67
N GLN A 408 25.43 -3.44 -9.00
CA GLN A 408 25.91 -3.45 -7.62
C GLN A 408 27.14 -4.35 -7.45
N CYS A 409 27.07 -5.36 -6.58
CA CYS A 409 28.20 -6.19 -6.20
C CYS A 409 28.78 -7.01 -7.37
N GLU A 410 27.94 -7.47 -8.30
CA GLU A 410 28.38 -8.26 -9.46
C GLU A 410 28.95 -7.39 -10.57
N GLU A 411 28.45 -6.15 -10.73
CA GLU A 411 29.04 -5.14 -11.63
C GLU A 411 30.52 -4.90 -11.31
N LYS A 412 30.86 -4.86 -10.00
CA LYS A 412 32.24 -4.62 -9.53
C LYS A 412 33.09 -5.89 -9.44
N CYS A 413 32.55 -7.06 -9.78
CA CYS A 413 33.27 -8.32 -9.65
C CYS A 413 34.42 -8.40 -10.66
N ILE A 414 35.64 -8.73 -10.18
CA ILE A 414 36.84 -8.79 -11.03
C ILE A 414 36.73 -9.88 -12.12
N VAL A 415 36.03 -10.99 -11.82
CA VAL A 415 35.74 -12.05 -12.81
C VAL A 415 34.92 -11.50 -13.98
N GLY A 416 34.00 -10.57 -13.69
CA GLY A 416 33.13 -9.87 -14.64
C GLY A 416 33.84 -9.10 -15.74
N LYS A 417 35.16 -8.83 -15.60
CA LYS A 417 35.94 -8.09 -16.61
C LYS A 417 36.27 -8.92 -17.86
N LYS A 418 36.32 -10.25 -17.73
CA LYS A 418 36.65 -11.17 -18.83
C LYS A 418 35.62 -12.27 -19.04
N ASN A 419 34.84 -12.58 -18.01
CA ASN A 419 33.87 -13.67 -17.93
C ASN A 419 32.57 -13.12 -17.33
N GLU A 420 31.54 -13.94 -17.19
CA GLU A 420 30.39 -13.53 -16.36
C GLU A 420 30.82 -13.37 -14.90
N PRO A 421 30.31 -12.38 -14.15
CA PRO A 421 30.68 -12.21 -12.75
C PRO A 421 30.27 -13.43 -11.91
N VAL A 422 30.87 -13.58 -10.73
CA VAL A 422 30.40 -14.56 -9.73
C VAL A 422 28.95 -14.23 -9.38
N ALA A 423 28.07 -15.22 -9.33
CA ALA A 423 26.65 -15.03 -9.00
C ALA A 423 26.44 -14.84 -7.49
N ILE A 424 26.92 -13.72 -6.97
CA ILE A 424 26.93 -13.37 -5.54
C ILE A 424 25.51 -13.41 -4.97
N GLY A 425 24.52 -12.85 -5.68
CA GLY A 425 23.14 -12.84 -5.20
C GLY A 425 22.54 -14.25 -5.06
N ARG A 426 22.87 -15.14 -6.00
CA ARG A 426 22.42 -16.55 -5.99
C ARG A 426 23.07 -17.33 -4.85
N LEU A 427 24.34 -17.06 -4.55
CA LEU A 427 25.06 -17.66 -3.42
C LEU A 427 24.55 -17.13 -2.06
N GLU A 428 24.28 -15.83 -1.96
CA GLU A 428 23.65 -15.22 -0.77
C GLU A 428 22.28 -15.85 -0.50
N ARG A 429 21.45 -15.98 -1.54
CA ARG A 429 20.16 -16.67 -1.48
C ARG A 429 20.32 -18.11 -1.02
N PHE A 430 21.25 -18.88 -1.61
CA PHE A 430 21.47 -20.27 -1.25
C PHE A 430 21.78 -20.44 0.25
N VAL A 431 22.69 -19.63 0.78
CA VAL A 431 23.05 -19.70 2.21
C VAL A 431 21.85 -19.39 3.10
N ALA A 432 21.09 -18.35 2.78
CA ALA A 432 19.92 -17.96 3.57
C ALA A 432 18.78 -18.99 3.49
N ASP A 433 18.57 -19.59 2.32
CA ASP A 433 17.60 -20.67 2.12
C ASP A 433 18.01 -21.94 2.86
N TRP A 434 19.30 -22.33 2.77
CA TRP A 434 19.86 -23.47 3.49
C TRP A 434 19.73 -23.30 5.00
N GLU A 435 20.06 -22.11 5.53
CA GLU A 435 19.94 -21.82 6.97
C GLU A 435 18.50 -22.02 7.44
N ARG A 436 17.54 -21.46 6.71
CA ARG A 436 16.10 -21.56 7.02
C ARG A 436 15.58 -22.99 7.06
N GLU A 437 16.14 -23.86 6.23
CA GLU A 437 15.69 -25.26 6.10
C GLU A 437 16.39 -26.21 7.09
N ASN A 438 17.63 -25.89 7.49
CA ASN A 438 18.47 -26.78 8.30
C ASN A 438 18.62 -26.31 9.76
N ILE A 439 18.46 -25.03 10.05
CA ILE A 439 18.59 -24.46 11.40
C ILE A 439 17.20 -24.13 11.94
N LYS A 440 16.80 -24.84 12.99
CA LYS A 440 15.47 -24.69 13.62
C LYS A 440 15.41 -23.59 14.68
N GLU A 441 16.52 -23.30 15.35
CA GLU A 441 16.61 -22.29 16.39
C GLU A 441 17.64 -21.23 16.00
N HIS A 442 17.18 -19.97 15.95
CA HIS A 442 18.07 -18.85 15.66
C HIS A 442 18.91 -18.51 16.89
N LYS A 443 20.20 -18.27 16.66
CA LYS A 443 21.12 -17.83 17.70
C LYS A 443 20.86 -16.35 17.99
N ILE A 444 20.16 -16.08 19.09
CA ILE A 444 19.91 -14.71 19.55
C ILE A 444 21.15 -14.23 20.32
N PRO A 445 21.77 -13.09 19.95
CA PRO A 445 22.91 -12.56 20.70
C PRO A 445 22.46 -12.15 22.11
N GLN A 446 23.39 -12.19 23.07
CA GLN A 446 23.12 -11.65 24.40
C GLN A 446 23.03 -10.11 24.30
N ILE A 447 21.84 -9.57 24.54
CA ILE A 447 21.56 -8.14 24.46
C ILE A 447 21.49 -7.55 25.88
N THR A 448 22.28 -6.50 26.14
CA THR A 448 22.24 -5.76 27.42
C THR A 448 21.39 -4.50 27.25
N PRO A 449 20.23 -4.36 27.93
CA PRO A 449 19.39 -3.18 27.79
C PRO A 449 20.08 -1.90 28.24
N ASN A 450 19.97 -0.83 27.45
CA ASN A 450 20.55 0.48 27.77
C ASN A 450 19.52 1.48 28.37
N GLY A 451 18.27 1.05 28.54
CA GLY A 451 17.19 1.83 29.16
C GLY A 451 16.57 2.93 28.30
N LYS A 452 17.01 3.11 27.05
CA LYS A 452 16.48 4.11 26.11
C LYS A 452 15.56 3.45 25.09
N ARG A 453 14.55 4.19 24.61
CA ARG A 453 13.57 3.69 23.64
C ARG A 453 13.58 4.48 22.35
N ILE A 454 13.44 3.78 21.22
CA ILE A 454 13.47 4.37 19.88
C ILE A 454 12.19 4.01 19.12
N ALA A 455 11.55 5.00 18.50
CA ALA A 455 10.40 4.80 17.62
C ALA A 455 10.87 4.68 16.17
N VAL A 456 10.45 3.64 15.47
CA VAL A 456 10.69 3.47 14.03
C VAL A 456 9.34 3.56 13.31
N ILE A 457 9.21 4.47 12.35
CA ILE A 457 7.98 4.69 11.61
C ILE A 457 8.10 4.02 10.24
N GLY A 458 7.35 2.94 10.03
CA GLY A 458 7.36 2.12 8.82
C GLY A 458 8.19 0.85 8.96
N SER A 459 7.63 -0.28 8.54
CA SER A 459 8.24 -1.62 8.62
C SER A 459 8.85 -2.10 7.29
N GLY A 460 9.21 -1.18 6.40
CA GLY A 460 9.96 -1.51 5.19
C GLY A 460 11.41 -1.94 5.48
N PRO A 461 12.20 -2.26 4.44
CA PRO A 461 13.59 -2.72 4.60
C PRO A 461 14.46 -1.80 5.48
N ALA A 462 14.34 -0.47 5.31
CA ALA A 462 15.06 0.50 6.11
C ALA A 462 14.69 0.43 7.60
N GLY A 463 13.39 0.40 7.90
CA GLY A 463 12.87 0.37 9.27
C GLY A 463 13.22 -0.93 10.00
N LEU A 464 13.02 -2.08 9.33
CA LEU A 464 13.40 -3.40 9.85
C LEU A 464 14.91 -3.49 10.13
N THR A 465 15.74 -2.98 9.22
CA THR A 465 17.19 -2.96 9.41
C THR A 465 17.60 -2.08 10.59
N CYS A 466 17.11 -0.85 10.63
CA CYS A 466 17.42 0.09 11.72
C CYS A 466 16.98 -0.48 13.08
N ALA A 467 15.78 -1.06 13.15
CA ALA A 467 15.26 -1.67 14.37
C ALA A 467 16.11 -2.85 14.84
N GLY A 468 16.50 -3.76 13.94
CA GLY A 468 17.34 -4.90 14.28
C GLY A 468 18.73 -4.48 14.77
N GLU A 469 19.35 -3.48 14.15
CA GLU A 469 20.65 -2.95 14.60
C GLU A 469 20.55 -2.27 15.96
N LEU A 470 19.55 -1.41 16.18
CA LEU A 470 19.34 -0.75 17.47
C LEU A 470 19.00 -1.74 18.60
N ALA A 471 18.23 -2.78 18.31
CA ALA A 471 17.95 -3.84 19.28
C ALA A 471 19.23 -4.56 19.74
N LYS A 472 20.13 -4.89 18.79
CA LYS A 472 21.45 -5.48 19.11
C LYS A 472 22.30 -4.53 19.98
N MET A 473 22.12 -3.22 19.87
CA MET A 473 22.78 -2.19 20.69
C MET A 473 22.11 -1.98 22.07
N GLY A 474 21.05 -2.72 22.39
CA GLY A 474 20.38 -2.68 23.70
C GLY A 474 19.23 -1.67 23.83
N TYR A 475 18.80 -1.03 22.74
CA TYR A 475 17.67 -0.11 22.75
C TYR A 475 16.32 -0.86 22.80
N GLY A 476 15.34 -0.30 23.51
CA GLY A 476 13.95 -0.73 23.39
C GLY A 476 13.30 -0.15 22.13
N VAL A 477 13.15 -0.95 21.08
CA VAL A 477 12.65 -0.46 19.79
C VAL A 477 11.19 -0.85 19.57
N THR A 478 10.38 0.12 19.13
CA THR A 478 9.02 -0.12 18.63
C THR A 478 8.88 0.39 17.19
N ILE A 479 8.49 -0.49 16.28
CA ILE A 479 8.10 -0.16 14.91
C ILE A 479 6.61 0.15 14.88
N PHE A 480 6.22 1.25 14.24
CA PHE A 480 4.84 1.64 13.98
C PHE A 480 4.53 1.46 12.50
N GLU A 481 3.58 0.57 12.19
CA GLU A 481 3.22 0.19 10.82
C GLU A 481 1.76 0.54 10.53
N ALA A 482 1.50 1.17 9.39
CA ALA A 482 0.16 1.62 9.00
C ALA A 482 -0.72 0.46 8.52
N PHE A 483 -0.12 -0.58 7.95
CA PHE A 483 -0.82 -1.80 7.54
C PHE A 483 -0.97 -2.82 8.67
N HIS A 484 -1.75 -3.85 8.38
CA HIS A 484 -1.99 -5.01 9.25
C HIS A 484 -0.88 -6.08 9.15
N VAL A 485 0.16 -5.82 8.35
CA VAL A 485 1.33 -6.69 8.15
C VAL A 485 2.59 -5.85 8.00
N ALA A 486 3.74 -6.42 8.39
CA ALA A 486 5.03 -5.76 8.28
C ALA A 486 5.76 -6.14 6.97
N GLY A 487 6.74 -5.33 6.55
CA GLY A 487 7.62 -5.61 5.42
C GLY A 487 7.55 -4.59 4.28
N GLY A 488 6.59 -3.66 4.31
CA GLY A 488 6.43 -2.63 3.30
C GLY A 488 6.33 -3.20 1.88
N VAL A 489 7.11 -2.65 0.94
CA VAL A 489 7.11 -3.08 -0.48
C VAL A 489 7.42 -4.57 -0.66
N LEU A 490 8.12 -5.21 0.29
CA LEU A 490 8.40 -6.64 0.26
C LEU A 490 7.12 -7.48 0.33
N VAL A 491 6.04 -6.93 0.89
CA VAL A 491 4.75 -7.61 1.06
C VAL A 491 3.68 -7.09 0.12
N TYR A 492 3.48 -5.77 0.00
CA TYR A 492 2.42 -5.24 -0.85
C TYR A 492 2.84 -5.02 -2.31
N GLY A 493 4.14 -4.89 -2.59
CA GLY A 493 4.66 -4.49 -3.90
C GLY A 493 5.23 -5.65 -4.71
N ILE A 494 6.30 -6.26 -4.19
CA ILE A 494 7.00 -7.36 -4.88
C ILE A 494 6.11 -8.61 -4.85
N PRO A 495 5.79 -9.24 -5.99
CA PRO A 495 4.92 -10.42 -6.03
C PRO A 495 5.54 -11.68 -5.40
N GLU A 496 4.69 -12.65 -5.04
CA GLU A 496 5.09 -13.95 -4.48
C GLU A 496 6.08 -14.71 -5.38
N PHE A 497 5.87 -14.66 -6.70
CA PHE A 497 6.69 -15.37 -7.68
C PHE A 497 8.14 -14.87 -7.78
N ARG A 498 8.45 -13.70 -7.19
CA ARG A 498 9.81 -13.15 -7.06
C ARG A 498 10.31 -13.15 -5.63
N LEU A 499 9.42 -12.89 -4.67
CA LEU A 499 9.74 -12.83 -3.25
C LEU A 499 8.63 -13.50 -2.42
N PRO A 500 8.82 -14.77 -2.04
CA PRO A 500 7.87 -15.49 -1.22
C PRO A 500 7.64 -14.80 0.13
N LYS A 501 6.37 -14.63 0.52
CA LYS A 501 6.00 -13.83 1.71
C LYS A 501 6.37 -14.54 3.00
N ALA A 502 6.38 -15.87 2.98
CA ALA A 502 6.86 -16.70 4.09
C ALA A 502 8.34 -16.41 4.43
N ILE A 503 9.15 -16.03 3.45
CA ILE A 503 10.56 -15.67 3.66
C ILE A 503 10.64 -14.32 4.37
N VAL A 504 9.88 -13.33 3.90
CA VAL A 504 9.81 -12.00 4.54
C VAL A 504 9.33 -12.13 5.98
N GLN A 505 8.32 -12.96 6.24
CA GLN A 505 7.81 -13.19 7.59
C GLN A 505 8.88 -13.76 8.52
N LYS A 506 9.66 -14.76 8.08
CA LYS A 506 10.73 -15.32 8.92
C LYS A 506 11.82 -14.31 9.28
N GLU A 507 12.17 -13.41 8.36
CA GLU A 507 13.12 -12.34 8.65
C GLU A 507 12.55 -11.33 9.67
N ILE A 508 11.25 -11.04 9.58
CA ILE A 508 10.54 -10.21 10.57
C ILE A 508 10.50 -10.92 11.93
N ASP A 509 10.19 -12.22 11.96
CA ASP A 509 10.16 -13.04 13.18
C ASP A 509 11.53 -13.02 13.88
N TYR A 510 12.62 -13.12 13.10
CA TYR A 510 13.98 -12.97 13.62
C TYR A 510 14.20 -11.59 14.25
N ILE A 511 13.79 -10.50 13.60
CA ILE A 511 13.91 -9.15 14.17
C ILE A 511 13.08 -9.01 15.44
N GLN A 512 11.87 -9.57 15.51
CA GLN A 512 11.06 -9.59 16.73
C GLN A 512 11.73 -10.40 17.85
N SER A 513 12.42 -11.50 17.51
CA SER A 513 13.18 -12.30 18.49
C SER A 513 14.33 -11.53 19.16
N LEU A 514 14.80 -10.43 18.56
CA LEU A 514 15.76 -9.50 19.16
C LEU A 514 15.11 -8.57 20.21
N GLY A 515 13.80 -8.67 20.44
CA GLY A 515 13.03 -7.83 21.37
C GLY A 515 12.37 -6.61 20.73
N VAL A 516 12.40 -6.49 19.40
CA VAL A 516 11.70 -5.41 18.67
C VAL A 516 10.19 -5.63 18.73
N LYS A 517 9.44 -4.59 19.12
CA LYS A 517 7.97 -4.58 19.09
C LYS A 517 7.47 -3.99 17.78
N ILE A 518 6.36 -4.51 17.26
CA ILE A 518 5.69 -3.97 16.07
C ILE A 518 4.24 -3.66 16.42
N GLU A 519 3.84 -2.40 16.28
CA GLU A 519 2.48 -1.91 16.47
C GLU A 519 1.86 -1.68 15.08
N PHE A 520 0.96 -2.57 14.68
CA PHE A 520 0.23 -2.51 13.41
C PHE A 520 -0.94 -1.53 13.45
N ASN A 521 -1.46 -1.17 12.28
CA ASN A 521 -2.61 -0.29 12.13
C ASN A 521 -2.42 1.10 12.79
N ILE A 522 -1.17 1.58 12.87
CA ILE A 522 -0.81 2.91 13.40
C ILE A 522 -0.25 3.76 12.26
N LEU A 523 -1.05 4.72 11.78
CA LEU A 523 -0.60 5.69 10.79
C LEU A 523 0.06 6.88 11.51
N ALA A 524 1.39 6.87 11.60
CA ALA A 524 2.13 8.02 12.10
C ALA A 524 1.85 9.27 11.24
N GLY A 525 1.72 10.41 11.90
CA GLY A 525 1.25 11.67 11.33
C GLY A 525 -0.28 11.83 11.28
N ARG A 526 -1.04 10.80 11.64
CA ARG A 526 -2.51 10.87 11.79
C ARG A 526 -2.97 10.24 13.11
N THR A 527 -2.83 8.92 13.24
CA THR A 527 -3.13 8.16 14.47
C THR A 527 -2.30 8.69 15.64
N LEU A 528 -0.99 8.75 15.46
CA LEU A 528 -0.04 9.36 16.39
C LEU A 528 0.68 10.51 15.70
N LYS A 529 0.76 11.67 16.36
CA LYS A 529 1.56 12.81 15.90
C LYS A 529 2.98 12.70 16.45
N PHE A 530 3.91 13.49 15.90
CA PHE A 530 5.31 13.48 16.33
C PHE A 530 5.49 13.74 17.84
N ASP A 531 4.70 14.67 18.40
CA ASP A 531 4.70 14.97 19.83
C ASP A 531 4.18 13.81 20.70
N ASP A 532 3.38 12.89 20.14
CA ASP A 532 2.88 11.75 20.91
C ASP A 532 4.03 10.77 21.20
N PHE A 533 4.98 10.60 20.28
CA PHE A 533 6.15 9.73 20.51
C PHE A 533 7.07 10.30 21.60
N THR A 534 7.29 11.62 21.63
CA THR A 534 8.12 12.22 22.68
C THR A 534 7.44 12.10 24.05
N LYS A 535 6.11 12.35 24.13
CA LYS A 535 5.30 12.14 25.35
C LYS A 535 5.27 10.68 25.80
N ASP A 536 5.22 9.74 24.85
CA ASP A 536 5.28 8.32 25.13
C ASP A 536 6.70 7.87 25.54
N GLY A 537 7.69 8.77 25.58
CA GLY A 537 9.02 8.59 26.16
C GLY A 537 10.05 7.95 25.23
N PHE A 538 9.92 8.16 23.91
CA PHE A 538 10.93 7.79 22.93
C PHE A 538 12.04 8.86 22.85
N SER A 539 13.30 8.42 22.84
CA SER A 539 14.48 9.29 22.82
C SER A 539 14.85 9.78 21.41
N ALA A 540 14.48 9.02 20.37
CA ALA A 540 14.62 9.41 18.98
C ALA A 540 13.55 8.72 18.11
N ILE A 541 13.33 9.27 16.92
CA ILE A 541 12.39 8.77 15.91
C ILE A 541 13.16 8.51 14.61
N PHE A 542 12.96 7.35 14.00
CA PHE A 542 13.44 7.04 12.65
C PHE A 542 12.27 6.94 11.67
N VAL A 543 12.25 7.78 10.63
CA VAL A 543 11.23 7.79 9.58
C VAL A 543 11.69 6.95 8.38
N ALA A 544 10.99 5.84 8.15
CA ALA A 544 11.27 4.86 7.09
C ALA A 544 10.00 4.52 6.28
N THR A 545 9.15 5.52 6.02
CA THR A 545 7.84 5.35 5.36
C THR A 545 7.90 5.10 3.85
N GLY A 546 9.09 5.21 3.25
CA GLY A 546 9.30 5.07 1.81
C GLY A 546 8.64 6.16 0.95
N ALA A 547 8.64 5.95 -0.37
CA ALA A 547 8.02 6.83 -1.36
C ALA A 547 6.87 6.10 -2.07
N GLY A 548 5.74 5.93 -1.37
CA GLY A 548 4.64 5.07 -1.81
C GLY A 548 3.50 5.76 -2.57
N ALA A 549 3.48 7.09 -2.73
CA ALA A 549 2.36 7.77 -3.40
C ALA A 549 2.43 7.57 -4.93
N PRO A 550 1.35 7.16 -5.61
CA PRO A 550 1.41 6.85 -7.04
C PRO A 550 1.45 8.11 -7.90
N GLN A 551 2.19 8.06 -9.01
CA GLN A 551 2.12 9.09 -10.04
C GLN A 551 1.17 8.67 -11.17
N PHE A 552 0.44 9.65 -11.67
CA PHE A 552 -0.48 9.52 -12.81
C PHE A 552 0.04 10.35 -13.99
N MET A 553 -0.34 9.96 -15.21
CA MET A 553 0.09 10.58 -16.46
C MET A 553 -0.58 11.94 -16.70
N ASN A 554 -1.74 12.19 -16.09
CA ASN A 554 -2.62 13.34 -16.31
C ASN A 554 -3.09 13.42 -17.77
N ILE A 555 -3.52 12.29 -18.33
CA ILE A 555 -4.09 12.20 -19.67
C ILE A 555 -5.63 12.07 -19.62
N PRO A 556 -6.36 12.48 -20.68
CA PRO A 556 -7.79 12.27 -20.75
C PRO A 556 -8.17 10.80 -20.55
N GLY A 557 -9.21 10.55 -19.74
CA GLY A 557 -9.74 9.20 -19.48
C GLY A 557 -9.02 8.40 -18.38
N GLU A 558 -8.00 8.94 -17.72
CA GLU A 558 -7.20 8.22 -16.70
C GLU A 558 -7.99 7.77 -15.44
N ASN A 559 -9.21 8.26 -15.25
CA ASN A 559 -10.12 7.83 -14.19
C ASN A 559 -11.17 6.79 -14.62
N ALA A 560 -11.11 6.30 -15.86
CA ALA A 560 -11.99 5.23 -16.36
C ALA A 560 -11.97 3.98 -15.48
N ASN A 561 -13.08 3.24 -15.50
CA ASN A 561 -13.13 1.90 -14.92
C ASN A 561 -12.18 0.97 -15.68
N GLY A 562 -11.35 0.21 -14.97
CA GLY A 562 -10.26 -0.56 -15.60
C GLY A 562 -8.91 0.16 -15.60
N VAL A 563 -8.83 1.43 -15.18
CA VAL A 563 -7.54 2.09 -14.91
C VAL A 563 -7.09 1.84 -13.48
N TYR A 564 -5.86 1.36 -13.31
CA TYR A 564 -5.19 1.19 -12.02
C TYR A 564 -3.89 1.98 -11.98
N SER A 565 -3.51 2.47 -10.81
CA SER A 565 -2.09 2.64 -10.54
C SER A 565 -1.49 1.24 -10.30
N SER A 566 -0.19 1.06 -10.55
CA SER A 566 0.47 -0.20 -10.20
C SER A 566 0.38 -0.49 -8.70
N ASN A 567 0.37 0.55 -7.87
CA ASN A 567 0.26 0.40 -6.43
C ASN A 567 -1.12 -0.18 -6.05
N GLU A 568 -2.22 0.30 -6.65
CA GLU A 568 -3.55 -0.29 -6.46
C GLU A 568 -3.58 -1.75 -6.93
N PHE A 569 -3.08 -1.99 -8.15
CA PHE A 569 -3.09 -3.30 -8.78
C PHE A 569 -2.33 -4.34 -7.94
N LEU A 570 -1.08 -4.03 -7.57
CA LEU A 570 -0.23 -4.90 -6.77
C LEU A 570 -0.70 -5.01 -5.32
N THR A 571 -1.26 -3.94 -4.72
CA THR A 571 -1.81 -4.04 -3.35
C THR A 571 -3.02 -4.98 -3.31
N ARG A 572 -3.94 -4.88 -4.29
CA ARG A 572 -5.08 -5.81 -4.38
C ARG A 572 -4.62 -7.25 -4.49
N ILE A 573 -3.59 -7.51 -5.31
CA ILE A 573 -3.14 -8.87 -5.61
C ILE A 573 -2.23 -9.43 -4.52
N ASN A 574 -1.22 -8.70 -4.09
CA ASN A 574 -0.21 -9.20 -3.15
C ASN A 574 -0.69 -9.12 -1.70
N LEU A 575 -1.17 -7.94 -1.28
CA LEU A 575 -1.60 -7.73 0.10
C LEU A 575 -2.97 -8.33 0.35
N MET A 576 -3.93 -8.05 -0.55
CA MET A 576 -5.32 -8.49 -0.37
C MET A 576 -5.67 -9.82 -1.05
N ARG A 577 -4.71 -10.43 -1.78
CA ARG A 577 -4.85 -11.75 -2.43
C ARG A 577 -6.05 -11.86 -3.37
N SER A 578 -6.35 -10.79 -4.10
CA SER A 578 -7.51 -10.71 -5.00
C SER A 578 -7.49 -11.75 -6.14
N TYR A 579 -6.31 -12.29 -6.50
CA TYR A 579 -6.21 -13.41 -7.45
C TYR A 579 -6.88 -14.70 -6.95
N MET A 580 -7.16 -14.79 -5.65
CA MET A 580 -7.90 -15.89 -5.03
C MET A 580 -9.38 -15.55 -4.80
N PHE A 581 -9.91 -14.45 -5.33
CA PHE A 581 -11.34 -14.15 -5.22
C PHE A 581 -12.19 -15.30 -5.78
N PRO A 582 -13.24 -15.78 -5.07
CA PRO A 582 -13.87 -15.21 -3.89
C PRO A 582 -13.45 -15.86 -2.55
N LYS A 583 -12.30 -16.54 -2.47
CA LYS A 583 -11.74 -17.04 -1.19
C LYS A 583 -11.27 -15.89 -0.30
N PHE A 584 -10.78 -14.81 -0.91
CA PHE A 584 -10.51 -13.52 -0.29
C PHE A 584 -11.52 -12.51 -0.83
N ASP A 585 -11.93 -11.55 0.00
CA ASP A 585 -13.09 -10.70 -0.29
C ASP A 585 -12.78 -9.53 -1.23
N THR A 586 -11.52 -9.08 -1.29
CA THR A 586 -11.14 -7.94 -2.14
C THR A 586 -11.19 -8.32 -3.63
N PRO A 587 -12.00 -7.62 -4.45
CA PRO A 587 -12.11 -7.91 -5.87
C PRO A 587 -11.00 -7.24 -6.69
N ILE A 588 -10.84 -7.74 -7.93
CA ILE A 588 -10.06 -7.10 -8.97
C ILE A 588 -10.70 -7.34 -10.35
N PHE A 589 -10.87 -6.26 -11.11
CA PHE A 589 -11.28 -6.32 -12.51
C PHE A 589 -10.04 -6.33 -13.40
N THR A 590 -9.95 -7.26 -14.35
CA THR A 590 -8.77 -7.42 -15.23
C THR A 590 -9.11 -7.35 -16.72
N GLY A 591 -10.26 -7.89 -17.14
CA GLY A 591 -10.55 -8.12 -18.56
C GLY A 591 -9.61 -9.17 -19.18
N LYS A 592 -9.50 -9.17 -20.51
CA LYS A 592 -8.71 -10.14 -21.29
C LYS A 592 -7.40 -9.56 -21.81
N LYS A 593 -7.40 -8.27 -22.15
CA LYS A 593 -6.24 -7.53 -22.70
C LYS A 593 -5.82 -6.45 -21.72
N ILE A 594 -4.58 -6.50 -21.23
CA ILE A 594 -4.08 -5.62 -20.18
C ILE A 594 -2.87 -4.84 -20.69
N ALA A 595 -2.90 -3.51 -20.61
CA ALA A 595 -1.77 -2.65 -20.96
C ALA A 595 -1.14 -2.06 -19.69
N VAL A 596 0.18 -2.18 -19.55
CA VAL A 596 0.97 -1.62 -18.45
C VAL A 596 1.92 -0.57 -19.01
N VAL A 597 1.84 0.69 -18.55
CA VAL A 597 2.76 1.75 -18.98
C VAL A 597 3.90 1.91 -17.99
N GLY A 598 5.14 1.72 -18.44
CA GLY A 598 6.35 1.85 -17.62
C GLY A 598 7.45 0.88 -18.03
N GLY A 599 8.63 1.01 -17.42
CA GLY A 599 9.79 0.16 -17.74
C GLY A 599 10.64 -0.27 -16.54
N GLY A 600 10.22 0.06 -15.31
CA GLY A 600 10.90 -0.37 -14.09
C GLY A 600 10.38 -1.70 -13.55
N ASN A 601 10.95 -2.15 -12.42
CA ASN A 601 10.51 -3.40 -11.77
C ASN A 601 9.02 -3.41 -11.45
N THR A 602 8.45 -2.28 -11.01
CA THR A 602 7.00 -2.14 -10.80
C THR A 602 6.19 -2.45 -12.06
N ALA A 603 6.67 -2.07 -13.25
CA ALA A 603 5.99 -2.37 -14.51
C ALA A 603 6.10 -3.87 -14.85
N MET A 604 7.26 -4.49 -14.62
CA MET A 604 7.44 -5.94 -14.84
C MET A 604 6.58 -6.74 -13.87
N ASP A 605 6.59 -6.35 -12.60
CA ASP A 605 5.79 -6.98 -11.54
C ASP A 605 4.29 -6.89 -11.88
N SER A 606 3.81 -5.72 -12.29
CA SER A 606 2.42 -5.53 -12.74
C SER A 606 2.09 -6.39 -13.97
N ALA A 607 2.95 -6.42 -14.99
CA ALA A 607 2.70 -7.14 -16.23
C ALA A 607 2.72 -8.67 -16.04
N ARG A 608 3.72 -9.18 -15.33
CA ARG A 608 3.85 -10.62 -15.02
C ARG A 608 2.75 -11.10 -14.08
N THR A 609 2.36 -10.25 -13.13
CA THR A 609 1.18 -10.49 -12.30
C THR A 609 -0.09 -10.55 -13.15
N ALA A 610 -0.30 -9.57 -14.04
CA ALA A 610 -1.43 -9.55 -14.95
C ALA A 610 -1.51 -10.83 -15.81
N LYS A 611 -0.37 -11.32 -16.31
CA LYS A 611 -0.32 -12.54 -17.13
C LYS A 611 -0.81 -13.79 -16.38
N ARG A 612 -0.67 -13.82 -15.06
CA ARG A 612 -1.09 -14.92 -14.17
C ARG A 612 -2.56 -14.86 -13.77
N LEU A 613 -3.26 -13.75 -14.05
CA LEU A 613 -4.66 -13.60 -13.63
C LEU A 613 -5.60 -14.42 -14.54
N PRO A 614 -6.58 -15.13 -13.97
CA PRO A 614 -7.52 -15.93 -14.75
C PRO A 614 -8.23 -15.12 -15.84
N GLY A 615 -8.31 -15.69 -17.05
CA GLY A 615 -8.97 -15.06 -18.19
C GLY A 615 -8.12 -14.04 -18.96
N THR A 616 -6.88 -13.78 -18.54
CA THR A 616 -5.96 -12.92 -19.28
C THR A 616 -5.46 -13.61 -20.54
N GLU A 617 -5.74 -13.02 -21.69
CA GLU A 617 -5.28 -13.50 -23.00
C GLU A 617 -3.97 -12.81 -23.38
N LYS A 618 -3.89 -11.49 -23.13
CA LYS A 618 -2.79 -10.67 -23.65
C LYS A 618 -2.36 -9.58 -22.66
N VAL A 619 -1.05 -9.40 -22.52
CA VAL A 619 -0.45 -8.35 -21.69
C VAL A 619 0.57 -7.57 -22.51
N TYR A 620 0.46 -6.25 -22.46
CA TYR A 620 1.39 -5.32 -23.10
C TYR A 620 2.17 -4.55 -22.05
N ILE A 621 3.47 -4.38 -22.27
CA ILE A 621 4.28 -3.33 -21.65
C ILE A 621 4.44 -2.21 -22.69
N ILE A 622 3.92 -1.03 -22.38
CA ILE A 622 4.09 0.17 -23.19
C ILE A 622 5.21 1.01 -22.57
N TYR A 623 6.29 1.18 -23.32
CA TYR A 623 7.45 1.92 -22.84
C TYR A 623 7.92 2.98 -23.84
N ARG A 624 8.16 4.19 -23.33
CA ARG A 624 8.52 5.35 -24.15
C ARG A 624 9.95 5.33 -24.68
N ARG A 625 10.82 4.41 -24.22
CA ARG A 625 12.21 4.26 -24.68
C ARG A 625 12.42 2.85 -25.27
N SER A 626 13.66 2.45 -25.53
CA SER A 626 13.99 1.09 -25.98
C SER A 626 14.11 0.11 -24.81
N PHE A 627 14.29 -1.18 -25.15
CA PHE A 627 14.47 -2.25 -24.18
C PHE A 627 15.77 -2.07 -23.38
N GLU A 628 16.80 -1.49 -24.00
CA GLU A 628 18.11 -1.22 -23.42
C GLU A 628 18.04 -0.16 -22.32
N GLU A 629 17.19 0.87 -22.46
CA GLU A 629 17.02 1.92 -21.46
C GLU A 629 16.10 1.53 -20.29
N MET A 630 15.49 0.34 -20.32
CA MET A 630 14.59 -0.12 -19.27
C MET A 630 15.33 -0.26 -17.93
N PRO A 631 14.87 0.43 -16.86
CA PRO A 631 15.49 0.33 -15.53
C PRO A 631 15.13 -0.94 -14.75
N ALA A 632 14.22 -1.79 -15.27
CA ALA A 632 13.91 -3.07 -14.65
C ALA A 632 15.13 -4.00 -14.63
N ARG A 633 15.21 -4.82 -13.58
CA ARG A 633 16.24 -5.84 -13.40
C ARG A 633 16.23 -6.80 -14.58
N LEU A 634 17.42 -7.12 -15.10
CA LEU A 634 17.59 -7.80 -16.38
C LEU A 634 16.84 -9.14 -16.44
N GLU A 635 16.98 -9.95 -15.39
CA GLU A 635 16.30 -11.24 -15.20
C GLU A 635 14.77 -11.11 -15.34
N GLU A 636 14.19 -10.08 -14.74
CA GLU A 636 12.74 -9.87 -14.74
C GLU A 636 12.19 -9.46 -16.12
N ARG A 637 13.02 -8.77 -16.93
CA ARG A 637 12.65 -8.42 -18.32
C ARG A 637 12.56 -9.67 -19.18
N TYR A 638 13.56 -10.55 -19.07
CA TYR A 638 13.58 -11.80 -19.82
C TYR A 638 12.49 -12.76 -19.37
N HIS A 639 12.27 -12.89 -18.05
CA HIS A 639 11.16 -13.69 -17.53
C HIS A 639 9.80 -13.20 -18.05
N ALA A 640 9.60 -11.89 -18.14
CA ALA A 640 8.37 -11.34 -18.73
C ALA A 640 8.23 -11.67 -20.23
N GLN A 641 9.32 -11.60 -21.00
CA GLN A 641 9.31 -11.99 -22.42
C GLN A 641 8.99 -13.49 -22.59
N GLU A 642 9.66 -14.34 -21.82
CA GLU A 642 9.46 -15.80 -21.82
C GLU A 642 8.03 -16.18 -21.43
N GLU A 643 7.43 -15.46 -20.48
CA GLU A 643 6.04 -15.65 -20.06
C GLU A 643 5.01 -15.15 -21.09
N GLY A 644 5.46 -14.55 -22.20
CA GLY A 644 4.61 -14.09 -23.30
C GLY A 644 4.01 -12.69 -23.10
N VAL A 645 4.70 -11.81 -22.35
CA VAL A 645 4.37 -10.38 -22.28
C VAL A 645 4.89 -9.67 -23.53
N GLU A 646 4.04 -8.90 -24.20
CA GLU A 646 4.42 -8.15 -25.41
C GLU A 646 4.98 -6.78 -25.07
N PHE A 647 6.16 -6.48 -25.61
CA PHE A 647 6.85 -5.21 -25.37
C PHE A 647 6.61 -4.24 -26.52
N VAL A 648 5.82 -3.20 -26.25
CA VAL A 648 5.53 -2.10 -27.17
C VAL A 648 6.45 -0.92 -26.83
N MET A 649 7.63 -0.96 -27.45
CA MET A 649 8.70 0.03 -27.25
C MET A 649 8.44 1.33 -27.99
N LEU A 650 9.22 2.36 -27.62
CA LEU A 650 9.18 3.67 -28.26
C LEU A 650 7.74 4.19 -28.43
N THR A 651 6.93 4.04 -27.39
CA THR A 651 5.50 4.34 -27.42
C THR A 651 5.08 5.01 -26.11
N ASN A 652 4.29 6.08 -26.20
CA ASN A 652 3.76 6.78 -25.04
C ASN A 652 2.23 6.94 -25.13
N PRO A 653 1.47 6.53 -24.10
CA PRO A 653 0.03 6.82 -24.02
C PRO A 653 -0.27 8.32 -23.99
N VAL A 654 -1.35 8.73 -24.65
CA VAL A 654 -1.83 10.13 -24.70
C VAL A 654 -3.30 10.28 -24.33
N GLU A 655 -4.10 9.21 -24.39
CA GLU A 655 -5.52 9.21 -24.00
C GLU A 655 -5.99 7.78 -23.71
N VAL A 656 -6.81 7.62 -22.67
CA VAL A 656 -7.51 6.35 -22.36
C VAL A 656 -8.92 6.42 -22.94
N ILE A 657 -9.24 5.47 -23.82
CA ILE A 657 -10.53 5.38 -24.50
C ILE A 657 -11.48 4.55 -23.65
N LYS A 658 -12.71 5.05 -23.50
CA LYS A 658 -13.78 4.43 -22.71
C LYS A 658 -14.89 3.88 -23.62
N ASN A 659 -15.49 2.77 -23.23
CA ASN A 659 -16.76 2.31 -23.78
C ASN A 659 -17.96 3.03 -23.14
N GLU A 660 -19.17 2.74 -23.61
CA GLU A 660 -20.43 3.35 -23.12
C GLU A 660 -20.70 3.11 -21.63
N ARG A 661 -20.12 2.05 -21.04
CA ARG A 661 -20.23 1.74 -19.61
C ARG A 661 -19.14 2.40 -18.76
N GLY A 662 -18.30 3.23 -19.35
CA GLY A 662 -17.20 3.93 -18.68
C GLY A 662 -15.97 3.07 -18.40
N TYR A 663 -15.88 1.87 -18.97
CA TYR A 663 -14.71 0.99 -18.85
C TYR A 663 -13.70 1.26 -19.98
N VAL A 664 -12.42 1.02 -19.72
CA VAL A 664 -11.37 1.07 -20.76
C VAL A 664 -11.72 0.13 -21.92
N SER A 665 -11.58 0.62 -23.14
CA SER A 665 -11.67 -0.16 -24.38
C SER A 665 -10.41 -0.06 -25.24
N GLY A 666 -9.50 0.85 -24.90
CA GLY A 666 -8.21 0.99 -25.55
C GLY A 666 -7.43 2.19 -25.02
N VAL A 667 -6.18 2.29 -25.44
CA VAL A 667 -5.30 3.41 -25.11
C VAL A 667 -4.72 3.96 -26.40
N LYS A 668 -5.01 5.24 -26.67
CA LYS A 668 -4.38 5.97 -27.76
C LYS A 668 -2.95 6.31 -27.37
N CYS A 669 -2.01 5.96 -28.24
CA CYS A 669 -0.59 6.13 -28.04
C CYS A 669 0.02 6.92 -29.20
N ILE A 670 1.17 7.53 -28.95
CA ILE A 670 2.03 8.16 -29.96
C ILE A 670 3.36 7.41 -30.01
N LYS A 671 3.96 7.29 -31.20
CA LYS A 671 5.32 6.74 -31.35
C LYS A 671 6.35 7.77 -30.87
N MET A 672 7.47 7.25 -30.39
CA MET A 672 8.62 8.01 -29.91
C MET A 672 9.85 7.66 -30.75
N GLU A 673 10.82 8.55 -30.77
CA GLU A 673 12.19 8.29 -31.21
C GLU A 673 13.17 8.61 -30.08
N LEU A 674 14.38 8.05 -30.14
CA LEU A 674 15.41 8.31 -29.13
C LEU A 674 16.27 9.52 -29.54
N GLY A 675 16.22 10.57 -28.72
CA GLY A 675 17.15 11.70 -28.78
C GLY A 675 18.45 11.45 -28.02
N GLU A 676 19.04 12.53 -27.51
CA GLU A 676 20.28 12.52 -26.71
C GLU A 676 20.09 11.92 -25.32
N SER A 677 21.18 11.47 -24.70
CA SER A 677 21.18 10.97 -23.32
C SER A 677 20.82 12.06 -22.30
N ASP A 678 20.01 11.69 -21.30
CA ASP A 678 19.72 12.50 -20.13
C ASP A 678 20.82 12.38 -19.05
N ALA A 679 20.67 13.10 -17.93
CA ALA A 679 21.63 13.07 -16.83
C ALA A 679 21.76 11.69 -16.15
N SER A 680 20.82 10.77 -16.38
CA SER A 680 20.93 9.38 -15.94
C SER A 680 21.63 8.47 -16.97
N GLY A 681 22.13 9.04 -18.06
CA GLY A 681 22.78 8.33 -19.16
C GLY A 681 21.82 7.73 -20.19
N ARG A 682 20.50 7.79 -19.96
CA ARG A 682 19.49 7.15 -20.80
C ARG A 682 18.99 8.10 -21.88
N ARG A 683 18.80 7.61 -23.11
CA ARG A 683 18.32 8.43 -24.23
C ARG A 683 16.92 9.00 -23.97
N LYS A 684 16.75 10.29 -24.26
CA LYS A 684 15.48 11.00 -24.09
C LYS A 684 14.48 10.56 -25.17
N PRO A 685 13.22 10.27 -24.82
CA PRO A 685 12.21 9.96 -25.81
C PRO A 685 11.61 11.26 -26.38
N VAL A 686 11.50 11.35 -27.70
CA VAL A 686 10.93 12.49 -28.43
C VAL A 686 9.68 12.03 -29.18
N PRO A 687 8.51 12.68 -29.02
CA PRO A 687 7.29 12.27 -29.68
C PRO A 687 7.36 12.49 -31.19
N MET A 688 6.76 11.58 -31.97
CA MET A 688 6.61 11.70 -33.42
C MET A 688 5.17 12.14 -33.77
N PRO A 689 4.90 13.42 -34.06
CA PRO A 689 3.54 13.89 -34.36
C PRO A 689 2.93 13.17 -35.56
N GLY A 690 1.61 12.89 -35.52
CA GLY A 690 0.90 12.20 -36.62
C GLY A 690 1.10 10.68 -36.64
N SER A 691 1.76 10.12 -35.62
CA SER A 691 2.00 8.67 -35.48
C SER A 691 1.01 7.98 -34.55
N GLU A 692 -0.10 8.64 -34.20
CA GLU A 692 -1.05 8.16 -33.21
C GLU A 692 -1.77 6.89 -33.65
N TYR A 693 -1.90 5.93 -32.73
CA TYR A 693 -2.61 4.67 -32.93
C TYR A 693 -3.23 4.18 -31.64
N VAL A 694 -4.16 3.22 -31.72
CA VAL A 694 -4.86 2.69 -30.54
C VAL A 694 -4.39 1.27 -30.25
N ILE A 695 -4.06 1.01 -28.99
CA ILE A 695 -3.85 -0.35 -28.47
C ILE A 695 -5.13 -0.76 -27.74
N GLU A 696 -5.84 -1.74 -28.28
CA GLU A 696 -7.05 -2.28 -27.67
C GLU A 696 -6.73 -3.01 -26.36
N CYS A 697 -7.39 -2.62 -25.29
CA CYS A 697 -7.25 -3.24 -23.97
C CYS A 697 -8.49 -2.96 -23.09
N ASP A 698 -8.71 -3.83 -22.11
CA ASP A 698 -9.79 -3.72 -21.14
C ASP A 698 -9.33 -3.09 -19.82
N THR A 699 -8.02 -3.13 -19.56
CA THR A 699 -7.38 -2.64 -18.34
C THR A 699 -6.10 -1.89 -18.68
N PHE A 700 -5.90 -0.75 -18.03
CA PHE A 700 -4.70 0.06 -18.16
C PHE A 700 -4.05 0.28 -16.78
N VAL A 701 -2.79 -0.13 -16.62
CA VAL A 701 -2.04 -0.05 -15.37
C VAL A 701 -0.90 0.96 -15.50
N VAL A 702 -0.94 2.00 -14.67
CA VAL A 702 0.05 3.08 -14.66
C VAL A 702 1.22 2.72 -13.74
N ALA A 703 2.42 2.54 -14.31
CA ALA A 703 3.64 2.09 -13.62
C ALA A 703 4.82 3.07 -13.83
N ILE A 704 4.53 4.38 -13.76
CA ILE A 704 5.48 5.44 -14.16
C ILE A 704 6.36 5.98 -13.03
N GLY A 705 6.15 5.52 -11.80
CA GLY A 705 6.90 5.95 -10.62
C GLY A 705 6.01 6.30 -9.44
N THR A 706 6.66 6.59 -8.32
CA THR A 706 6.03 6.97 -7.06
C THR A 706 6.75 8.17 -6.43
N SER A 707 6.05 8.90 -5.57
CA SER A 707 6.56 10.06 -4.84
C SER A 707 6.42 9.89 -3.33
N ALA A 708 7.04 10.81 -2.58
CA ALA A 708 6.89 10.88 -1.14
C ALA A 708 5.44 11.20 -0.75
N ASN A 709 4.91 10.45 0.22
CA ASN A 709 3.58 10.71 0.77
C ASN A 709 3.62 11.95 1.67
N PRO A 710 2.70 12.94 1.52
CA PRO A 710 2.75 14.17 2.29
C PRO A 710 2.46 14.02 3.79
N ILE A 711 1.87 12.91 4.25
CA ILE A 711 1.40 12.74 5.63
C ILE A 711 2.48 13.09 6.68
N ILE A 712 3.69 12.53 6.54
CA ILE A 712 4.76 12.75 7.50
C ILE A 712 5.19 14.22 7.49
N ARG A 713 5.42 14.79 6.31
CA ARG A 713 5.81 16.21 6.18
C ARG A 713 4.77 17.13 6.81
N GLU A 714 3.49 16.91 6.54
CA GLU A 714 2.40 17.73 7.07
C GLU A 714 2.23 17.62 8.59
N ALA A 715 2.56 16.47 9.16
CA ALA A 715 2.37 16.19 10.58
C ALA A 715 3.64 16.36 11.43
N SER A 716 4.78 16.57 10.78
CA SER A 716 6.04 16.88 11.44
C SER A 716 6.03 18.33 11.94
N PRO A 717 6.86 18.66 12.95
CA PRO A 717 7.16 20.05 13.28
C PRO A 717 7.56 20.86 12.03
N PRO A 718 7.24 22.17 11.97
CA PRO A 718 7.42 22.99 10.77
C PRO A 718 8.87 23.03 10.25
N ASP A 719 9.82 22.68 11.11
CA ASP A 719 11.25 22.69 10.81
C ASP A 719 11.73 21.47 10.00
N ILE A 720 10.89 20.48 9.69
CA ILE A 720 11.35 19.37 8.83
C ILE A 720 11.58 19.85 7.39
N HIS A 721 12.83 19.77 6.94
CA HIS A 721 13.19 20.21 5.59
C HIS A 721 12.91 19.11 4.56
N VAL A 722 12.37 19.50 3.42
CA VAL A 722 12.13 18.61 2.27
C VAL A 722 12.69 19.22 0.99
N ASN A 723 13.06 18.36 0.04
CA ASN A 723 13.47 18.81 -1.29
C ASN A 723 12.25 19.17 -2.17
N LYS A 724 12.49 19.63 -3.40
CA LYS A 724 11.43 20.00 -4.36
C LYS A 724 10.48 18.85 -4.75
N TRP A 725 10.88 17.60 -4.52
CA TRP A 725 10.09 16.40 -4.77
C TRP A 725 9.31 15.91 -3.55
N GLY A 726 9.45 16.60 -2.41
CA GLY A 726 8.79 16.26 -1.15
C GLY A 726 9.51 15.21 -0.31
N ASN A 727 10.70 14.73 -0.73
CA ASN A 727 11.51 13.83 0.08
C ASN A 727 12.14 14.58 1.26
N ILE A 728 12.26 13.91 2.41
CA ILE A 728 12.91 14.46 3.60
C ILE A 728 14.39 14.65 3.33
N ILE A 729 14.92 15.82 3.70
CA ILE A 729 16.36 16.08 3.66
C ILE A 729 16.96 15.57 4.97
N ALA A 730 17.91 14.65 4.86
CA ALA A 730 18.65 14.09 5.97
C ALA A 730 20.14 14.06 5.64
N ASP A 731 20.97 14.12 6.66
CA ASP A 731 22.43 13.99 6.54
C ASP A 731 22.78 12.61 5.94
N PRO A 732 23.60 12.54 4.87
CA PRO A 732 23.90 11.27 4.19
C PRO A 732 24.56 10.20 5.07
N GLU A 733 25.34 10.60 6.08
CA GLU A 733 26.17 9.71 6.90
C GLU A 733 25.49 9.28 8.20
N THR A 734 24.77 10.20 8.84
CA THR A 734 24.09 9.99 10.14
C THR A 734 22.60 9.76 9.98
N CYS A 735 22.02 10.14 8.82
CA CYS A 735 20.58 10.14 8.55
C CYS A 735 19.76 11.09 9.44
N GLN A 736 20.42 12.03 10.15
CA GLN A 736 19.74 13.03 10.98
C GLN A 736 19.04 14.07 10.10
N THR A 737 17.82 14.47 10.47
CA THR A 737 17.07 15.52 9.77
C THR A 737 17.37 16.90 10.37
N SER A 738 16.69 17.94 9.88
CA SER A 738 16.71 19.27 10.49
C SER A 738 16.12 19.30 11.92
N ILE A 739 15.39 18.27 12.33
CA ILE A 739 14.90 18.11 13.71
C ILE A 739 15.83 17.14 14.44
N SER A 740 16.46 17.60 15.53
CA SER A 740 17.58 16.91 16.19
C SER A 740 17.28 15.46 16.61
N TYR A 741 16.09 15.18 17.12
CA TYR A 741 15.69 13.84 17.57
C TYR A 741 15.01 13.00 16.48
N VAL A 742 14.97 13.48 15.23
CA VAL A 742 14.34 12.79 14.10
C VAL A 742 15.39 12.46 13.04
N PHE A 743 15.39 11.20 12.64
CA PHE A 743 16.23 10.62 11.61
C PHE A 743 15.34 10.11 10.48
N ALA A 744 15.84 10.04 9.24
CA ALA A 744 15.08 9.53 8.11
C ALA A 744 15.99 8.77 7.13
N GLY A 745 15.48 7.70 6.52
CA GLY A 745 16.27 6.85 5.63
C GLY A 745 15.43 5.96 4.71
N GLY A 746 16.07 5.44 3.67
CA GLY A 746 15.41 4.71 2.58
C GLY A 746 14.68 5.65 1.63
N ASP A 747 13.69 5.13 0.90
CA ASP A 747 13.07 5.82 -0.23
C ASP A 747 12.41 7.16 0.12
N ILE A 748 12.07 7.40 1.39
CA ILE A 748 11.54 8.70 1.83
C ILE A 748 12.57 9.83 1.69
N VAL A 749 13.87 9.51 1.69
CA VAL A 749 14.99 10.45 1.51
C VAL A 749 15.51 10.42 0.07
N ILE A 750 15.78 9.23 -0.47
CA ILE A 750 16.48 9.08 -1.76
C ILE A 750 15.55 8.98 -2.98
N GLY A 751 14.23 8.85 -2.75
CA GLY A 751 13.26 8.49 -3.80
C GLY A 751 13.25 6.98 -4.07
N SER A 752 12.46 6.53 -5.05
CA SER A 752 12.38 5.11 -5.40
C SER A 752 13.76 4.54 -5.75
N ALA A 753 14.22 3.59 -4.94
CA ALA A 753 15.56 3.02 -5.00
C ALA A 753 15.48 1.48 -4.87
N THR A 754 16.57 0.84 -4.48
CA THR A 754 16.64 -0.62 -4.26
C THR A 754 16.46 -0.98 -2.78
N VAL A 755 16.00 -2.21 -2.52
CA VAL A 755 15.83 -2.74 -1.15
C VAL A 755 17.12 -2.60 -0.34
N ILE A 756 18.27 -2.92 -0.92
CA ILE A 756 19.56 -2.88 -0.23
C ILE A 756 20.06 -1.46 0.06
N GLU A 757 19.72 -0.47 -0.76
CA GLU A 757 20.03 0.94 -0.46
C GLU A 757 19.21 1.43 0.73
N ALA A 758 17.93 1.02 0.81
CA ALA A 758 17.09 1.29 1.98
C ALA A 758 17.66 0.64 3.25
N MET A 759 18.15 -0.59 3.17
CA MET A 759 18.82 -1.25 4.30
C MET A 759 20.12 -0.55 4.70
N GLY A 760 20.93 -0.10 3.72
CA GLY A 760 22.14 0.68 3.99
C GLY A 760 21.84 1.99 4.73
N ALA A 761 20.75 2.68 4.35
CA ALA A 761 20.27 3.84 5.10
C ALA A 761 19.81 3.48 6.52
N GLY A 762 19.12 2.35 6.69
CA GLY A 762 18.74 1.85 8.03
C GLY A 762 19.95 1.59 8.94
N LYS A 763 21.04 1.03 8.41
CA LYS A 763 22.29 0.84 9.16
C LYS A 763 22.95 2.16 9.57
N ARG A 764 23.04 3.11 8.63
CA ARG A 764 23.60 4.45 8.92
C ARG A 764 22.77 5.19 9.97
N ALA A 765 21.44 5.10 9.88
CA ALA A 765 20.54 5.69 10.85
C ALA A 765 20.67 5.07 12.24
N ALA A 766 20.79 3.75 12.36
CA ALA A 766 21.01 3.10 13.66
C ALA A 766 22.27 3.62 14.36
N ARG A 767 23.38 3.76 13.60
CA ARG A 767 24.62 4.38 14.10
C ARG A 767 24.42 5.83 14.50
N GLY A 768 23.80 6.65 13.65
CA GLY A 768 23.55 8.06 13.93
C GLY A 768 22.66 8.29 15.16
N ILE A 769 21.65 7.43 15.36
CA ILE A 769 20.79 7.44 16.55
C ILE A 769 21.59 7.06 17.81
N ASP A 770 22.43 6.03 17.74
CA ASP A 770 23.28 5.62 18.86
C ASP A 770 24.23 6.74 19.29
N GLU A 771 24.91 7.37 18.33
CA GLU A 771 25.78 8.53 18.56
C GLU A 771 25.02 9.69 19.21
N PHE A 772 23.85 10.03 18.68
CA PHE A 772 22.99 11.10 19.22
C PHE A 772 22.53 10.83 20.64
N VAL A 773 22.00 9.64 20.92
CA VAL A 773 21.45 9.31 22.25
C VAL A 773 22.58 9.21 23.28
N LYS A 774 23.77 8.75 22.90
CA LYS A 774 24.95 8.75 23.79
C LYS A 774 25.45 10.16 24.11
N ALA A 775 25.32 11.10 23.17
CA ALA A 775 25.73 12.49 23.35
C ALA A 775 24.80 13.30 24.28
N GLN A 776 23.58 12.83 24.56
CA GLN A 776 22.65 13.47 25.51
C GLN A 776 22.94 13.14 26.99
N LYS A 777 24.09 12.54 27.30
CA LYS A 777 24.48 12.16 28.66
C LYS A 777 24.98 13.33 29.49
#